data_AF-A0A9P3LC12-F1
#
_entry.id   AF-A0A9P3LC12-F1
#
_cell.length_a   1.000
_cell.length_b   1.000
_cell.length_c   1.000
_cell.angle_alpha   90.00
_cell.angle_beta   90.00
_cell.angle_gamma   90.00
#
_symmetry.space_group_name_H-M   'P 1'
#
loop_
_entity.id
_entity.type
_entity.pdbx_description
1 polymer ?
#
loop_
_entity_poly.entity_id
_entity_poly.type
_entity_poly.pdbx_seq_one_letter_code
_entity_poly.pdbx_strand_id
1 'polypeptide(L)'
;MAPPPPPPPPPPPPLCLPSFGKKKKPRRLTYSDRDGGESYNSARSSIQRLQNMQREGSYSPTATLASHADKVTFDTDSEAYSAVPSFHNEAREVKPVLKRSNTTANTKSIKAKELSSNGGGSKKWGFGYGWGVGKMEKEKEREREYERQHPQQPSLDLVDPDTDSSRPPLYRSPFGSSSSMGSHNAPAEHDGAHGQQMQMRQAGTDLASLSYTNPAGNQHSRSNTFRSQASGSSGQSKESKQSRGSGSRTHTSSGSKFTEAIDQIAPASAAAVALQRRPTYQSTGSSATLVGSALERKMNDQDIYQRHDTTDRLNALRELMKKDDLDYYIIPSEDAHGSEYVAVSDKRREWISGFTGSAGVAVVSKTTAYLVTDSRYWLQARTQLDTNWNLVEGGSVGGPTDWIDFLVARAKDSRIGIDARMLAHEKAVLLNSQLQSKGSKLFYPPQNLVDLIWKDKPPRSKEAVYVQPLKYTGQEANKKLAKLKEWIRAQPPSVPSYSKDPPTAAQMQIGTLVSNLACIAWVLNLRGDDIPFNPVFHAYLFVSIEQTVLFIDAAKISDGVDEYLKSINVQRRDYNDVWTFMRRKEWGEGRIIITPQTSYALSLMLTSYRYTVLPSIIEEWKAVKTPIEIEGLKAAYVRDGVAYVRWLAWLEYKMSQGYSITEYEAAWRLTEFRRMGKNYRGLAYENISATGANAALPHYVPHKNDEIMLERDTPYLNDSGGQYLDGTCDTTRTIIFDRPTPEMIEAYTRVLQGHIAIDSAVFPEGTPGKQLDVLARKALWKDGLNYMHGTGHGFGSFLNVHEGPHGFSSDVALVPGHVITNEPGFYKANHWGMRIESALFVKRVTTKHEFNGHIWLGFERLTCVPIQTKMVNADALSKDEKQWLKDHNRRCLEVLEPYLREDKRALMWLKREASRDIGLAKPLVKGLAVDWD
;
A
#
# COMPACT_ATOMS: atom_id res chain seq x y z
N MET A 1 52.45 -19.04 35.30
CA MET A 1 52.49 -17.58 35.06
C MET A 1 52.18 -17.34 33.59
N ALA A 2 51.42 -16.28 33.28
CA ALA A 2 51.19 -15.79 31.92
C ALA A 2 51.30 -14.25 31.95
N PRO A 3 51.74 -13.58 30.88
CA PRO A 3 51.96 -12.14 30.88
C PRO A 3 50.64 -11.35 30.90
N PRO A 4 50.61 -10.14 31.49
CA PRO A 4 49.44 -9.26 31.46
C PRO A 4 49.23 -8.65 30.05
N PRO A 5 48.00 -8.22 29.71
CA PRO A 5 47.71 -7.55 28.45
C PRO A 5 48.32 -6.13 28.38
N PRO A 6 48.59 -5.59 27.18
CA PRO A 6 49.16 -4.26 26.99
C PRO A 6 48.18 -3.13 27.33
N PRO A 7 48.68 -1.94 27.72
CA PRO A 7 47.85 -0.77 28.05
C PRO A 7 47.22 -0.09 26.81
N PRO A 8 46.10 0.64 26.97
CA PRO A 8 45.46 1.38 25.89
C PRO A 8 46.27 2.63 25.46
N PRO A 9 46.06 3.14 24.23
CA PRO A 9 46.77 4.32 23.71
C PRO A 9 46.33 5.63 24.38
N PRO A 10 47.21 6.67 24.41
CA PRO A 10 46.89 7.97 25.00
C PRO A 10 45.91 8.80 24.16
N PRO A 11 45.14 9.72 24.78
CA PRO A 11 44.21 10.61 24.06
C PRO A 11 44.93 11.71 23.26
N PRO A 12 44.30 12.26 22.21
CA PRO A 12 44.87 13.33 21.39
C PRO A 12 44.95 14.69 22.14
N PRO A 13 45.90 15.57 21.78
CA PRO A 13 46.07 16.87 22.43
C PRO A 13 44.95 17.86 22.07
N PRO A 14 44.62 18.82 22.96
CA PRO A 14 43.57 19.81 22.72
C PRO A 14 43.99 20.88 21.69
N LEU A 15 43.07 21.25 20.79
CA LEU A 15 43.26 22.35 19.84
C LEU A 15 43.07 23.71 20.52
N CYS A 16 44.11 24.55 20.50
CA CYS A 16 44.03 25.92 20.99
C CYS A 16 43.23 26.82 20.03
N LEU A 17 42.28 27.58 20.57
CA LEU A 17 41.64 28.72 19.89
C LEU A 17 42.22 30.04 20.43
N PRO A 18 42.65 30.98 19.58
CA PRO A 18 43.26 32.24 20.03
C PRO A 18 42.22 33.22 20.56
N SER A 19 42.55 33.93 21.65
CA SER A 19 41.70 34.92 22.29
C SER A 19 42.17 36.35 22.00
N PHE A 20 41.26 37.25 21.63
CA PHE A 20 41.59 38.66 21.37
C PHE A 20 40.52 39.65 21.86
N GLY A 21 40.98 40.66 22.61
CA GLY A 21 40.61 42.08 22.46
C GLY A 21 39.18 42.54 22.81
N LYS A 22 39.04 43.41 23.82
CA LYS A 22 37.80 44.16 24.13
C LYS A 22 37.79 45.59 23.52
N LYS A 23 36.57 46.15 23.33
CA LYS A 23 36.21 47.58 23.05
C LYS A 23 36.47 48.06 21.61
N LYS A 24 35.51 48.68 20.88
CA LYS A 24 34.73 49.90 21.20
C LYS A 24 33.39 49.97 20.42
N LYS A 25 32.49 50.90 20.81
CA LYS A 25 31.32 51.36 20.03
C LYS A 25 31.64 52.65 19.24
N PRO A 26 31.06 52.84 18.04
CA PRO A 26 30.46 54.11 17.61
C PRO A 26 28.92 53.98 17.64
N ARG A 27 28.12 54.90 18.20
CA ARG A 27 27.85 56.32 17.89
C ARG A 27 27.07 56.55 16.59
N ARG A 28 25.82 57.00 16.78
CA ARG A 28 24.84 57.51 15.79
C ARG A 28 25.23 58.92 15.36
N LEU A 29 25.11 59.24 14.07
CA LEU A 29 25.18 60.60 13.51
C LEU A 29 24.20 60.72 12.34
N THR A 30 23.67 61.93 12.14
CA THR A 30 22.69 62.28 11.10
C THR A 30 22.81 63.77 10.77
N TYR A 31 23.08 64.13 9.52
CA TYR A 31 22.40 65.23 8.83
C TYR A 31 22.62 65.15 7.31
N SER A 32 21.98 66.06 6.57
CA SER A 32 21.99 66.24 5.11
C SER A 32 23.24 67.06 4.64
N ASP A 33 23.43 67.54 3.40
CA ASP A 33 22.49 67.83 2.30
C ASP A 33 23.20 68.00 0.93
N ARG A 34 22.41 68.03 -0.17
CA ARG A 34 22.74 68.52 -1.54
C ARG A 34 23.80 67.74 -2.38
N ASP A 35 23.78 67.77 -3.72
CA ASP A 35 22.82 68.37 -4.68
C ASP A 35 22.74 67.60 -6.02
N GLY A 36 21.65 67.82 -6.79
CA GLY A 36 21.35 67.18 -8.10
C GLY A 36 20.73 65.78 -7.96
N GLY A 37 19.61 65.40 -8.60
CA GLY A 37 19.01 65.84 -9.88
C GLY A 37 19.12 64.66 -10.86
N GLU A 38 18.09 64.08 -11.46
CA GLU A 38 16.73 64.57 -11.77
C GLU A 38 15.59 63.66 -11.23
N SER A 39 14.35 63.87 -11.67
CA SER A 39 13.12 63.40 -11.02
C SER A 39 12.29 62.35 -11.80
N TYR A 40 11.71 61.40 -11.06
CA TYR A 40 10.39 60.77 -11.27
C TYR A 40 9.84 60.59 -12.71
N ASN A 41 9.44 59.37 -13.07
CA ASN A 41 8.12 58.87 -12.64
C ASN A 41 7.93 57.34 -12.78
N SER A 42 6.79 56.85 -12.28
CA SER A 42 6.39 55.43 -12.28
C SER A 42 5.23 55.14 -13.24
N ALA A 43 5.08 53.87 -13.70
CA ALA A 43 3.83 53.07 -13.61
C ALA A 43 3.69 51.93 -14.66
N ARG A 44 2.91 50.92 -14.27
CA ARG A 44 2.04 50.02 -15.08
C ARG A 44 2.63 49.02 -16.10
N SER A 45 2.65 47.75 -15.64
CA SER A 45 1.88 46.61 -16.19
C SER A 45 1.51 46.58 -17.69
N SER A 46 1.97 45.53 -18.39
CA SER A 46 1.71 45.26 -19.80
C SER A 46 0.75 44.08 -20.08
N ILE A 47 -0.45 44.08 -19.47
CA ILE A 47 -1.58 43.26 -19.97
C ILE A 47 -2.50 44.15 -20.80
N GLN A 48 -2.14 44.38 -22.08
CA GLN A 48 -3.06 44.74 -23.18
C GLN A 48 -2.27 44.99 -24.48
N ARG A 49 -2.12 43.95 -25.32
CA ARG A 49 -1.97 44.11 -26.78
C ARG A 49 -2.23 42.79 -27.51
N LEU A 50 -3.50 42.52 -27.84
CA LEU A 50 -3.97 41.67 -28.96
C LEU A 50 -5.51 41.60 -28.94
N GLN A 51 -6.17 42.73 -29.23
CA GLN A 51 -7.55 42.76 -29.68
C GLN A 51 -7.57 43.54 -31.00
N ASN A 52 -7.70 42.82 -32.12
CA ASN A 52 -8.23 43.29 -33.41
C ASN A 52 -8.05 42.19 -34.48
N MET A 53 -9.03 41.28 -34.57
CA MET A 53 -9.51 40.73 -35.85
C MET A 53 -11.01 40.44 -35.70
N GLN A 54 -11.78 40.73 -36.76
CA GLN A 54 -13.20 40.42 -36.89
C GLN A 54 -13.35 38.93 -37.31
N ARG A 55 -14.33 38.12 -36.88
CA ARG A 55 -15.79 38.28 -36.67
C ARG A 55 -16.65 37.91 -37.89
N GLU A 56 -16.62 36.62 -38.22
CA GLU A 56 -17.73 35.83 -38.81
C GLU A 56 -17.71 34.44 -38.13
N GLY A 57 -18.78 33.65 -38.04
CA GLY A 57 -20.20 33.88 -38.34
C GLY A 57 -21.02 32.79 -37.63
N SER A 58 -22.21 33.11 -37.11
CA SER A 58 -23.02 32.19 -36.29
C SER A 58 -23.96 31.32 -37.14
N TYR A 59 -24.20 30.06 -36.75
CA TYR A 59 -25.57 29.52 -36.70
C TYR A 59 -25.70 28.21 -35.89
N SER A 60 -26.85 28.06 -35.22
CA SER A 60 -27.43 26.81 -34.70
C SER A 60 -28.94 27.04 -34.62
N PRO A 61 -29.79 26.08 -35.05
CA PRO A 61 -30.63 25.43 -34.03
C PRO A 61 -31.02 23.96 -34.31
N THR A 62 -31.23 23.22 -33.21
CA THR A 62 -32.38 22.34 -32.89
C THR A 62 -33.16 21.63 -34.02
N ALA A 63 -33.21 20.29 -33.99
CA ALA A 63 -34.47 19.50 -34.02
C ALA A 63 -34.25 17.99 -33.74
N THR A 64 -35.20 17.38 -33.04
CA THR A 64 -35.39 15.91 -32.96
C THR A 64 -36.32 15.44 -34.08
N LEU A 65 -36.10 14.23 -34.59
CA LEU A 65 -37.14 13.37 -35.15
C LEU A 65 -36.68 11.91 -35.18
N ALA A 66 -37.58 10.98 -34.91
CA ALA A 66 -37.36 9.54 -35.02
C ALA A 66 -38.33 8.95 -36.05
N SER A 67 -37.94 7.87 -36.73
CA SER A 67 -38.90 7.02 -37.43
C SER A 67 -38.34 5.64 -37.80
N HIS A 68 -39.23 4.65 -37.82
CA HIS A 68 -39.16 3.32 -38.44
C HIS A 68 -38.01 2.35 -38.07
N ALA A 69 -38.44 1.22 -37.50
CA ALA A 69 -37.70 -0.03 -37.49
C ALA A 69 -38.20 -0.93 -38.64
N ASP A 70 -37.34 -1.83 -39.11
CA ASP A 70 -37.72 -2.91 -40.02
C ASP A 70 -37.29 -4.28 -39.47
N LYS A 71 -37.97 -5.35 -39.90
CA LYS A 71 -37.88 -6.68 -39.27
C LYS A 71 -36.88 -7.60 -39.97
N VAL A 72 -35.91 -8.13 -39.23
CA VAL A 72 -35.23 -9.38 -39.58
C VAL A 72 -35.11 -10.24 -38.32
N THR A 73 -35.62 -11.48 -38.39
CA THR A 73 -35.51 -12.49 -37.33
C THR A 73 -34.43 -13.51 -37.69
N PHE A 74 -33.56 -13.85 -36.74
CA PHE A 74 -32.73 -15.04 -36.79
C PHE A 74 -32.66 -15.66 -35.39
N ASP A 75 -32.90 -16.97 -35.32
CA ASP A 75 -32.88 -17.72 -34.07
C ASP A 75 -31.46 -18.05 -33.62
N THR A 76 -31.22 -17.98 -32.32
CA THR A 76 -30.07 -18.59 -31.64
C THR A 76 -30.53 -19.16 -30.31
N ASP A 77 -30.31 -20.47 -30.10
CA ASP A 77 -30.75 -21.17 -28.90
C ASP A 77 -30.18 -20.55 -27.62
N SER A 78 -31.04 -20.32 -26.64
CA SER A 78 -30.65 -19.92 -25.28
C SER A 78 -31.47 -20.69 -24.26
N GLU A 79 -30.80 -21.53 -23.46
CA GLU A 79 -31.46 -22.31 -22.41
C GLU A 79 -32.03 -21.38 -21.33
N ALA A 80 -33.32 -21.54 -21.05
CA ALA A 80 -34.06 -20.59 -20.22
C ALA A 80 -33.75 -20.74 -18.72
N TYR A 81 -33.14 -19.72 -18.13
CA TYR A 81 -33.15 -19.54 -16.67
C TYR A 81 -34.37 -18.71 -16.24
N SER A 82 -35.08 -19.19 -15.22
CA SER A 82 -36.43 -18.74 -14.87
C SER A 82 -36.48 -17.38 -14.16
N ALA A 83 -37.33 -16.49 -14.70
CA ALA A 83 -37.88 -15.24 -14.17
C ALA A 83 -37.56 -14.83 -12.70
N VAL A 84 -37.06 -13.59 -12.56
CA VAL A 84 -37.14 -12.79 -11.32
C VAL A 84 -38.19 -11.69 -11.53
N PRO A 85 -39.10 -11.40 -10.57
CA PRO A 85 -40.15 -10.40 -10.76
C PRO A 85 -39.63 -8.96 -10.92
N SER A 86 -40.18 -8.24 -11.90
CA SER A 86 -39.85 -6.85 -12.17
C SER A 86 -40.60 -5.89 -11.24
N PHE A 87 -39.89 -5.29 -10.28
CA PHE A 87 -40.41 -4.15 -9.51
C PHE A 87 -40.30 -2.86 -10.34
N HIS A 88 -41.42 -2.42 -10.91
CA HIS A 88 -41.52 -1.12 -11.58
C HIS A 88 -41.45 0.04 -10.58
N ASN A 89 -40.42 0.87 -10.69
CA ASN A 89 -40.39 2.19 -10.07
C ASN A 89 -41.07 3.21 -11.00
N GLU A 90 -42.39 3.38 -10.87
CA GLU A 90 -43.07 4.55 -11.47
C GLU A 90 -42.73 5.82 -10.70
N ALA A 91 -42.05 6.77 -11.35
CA ALA A 91 -41.82 8.10 -10.80
C ALA A 91 -43.11 8.95 -10.90
N ARG A 92 -43.80 9.16 -9.78
CA ARG A 92 -44.91 10.13 -9.69
C ARG A 92 -44.41 11.50 -9.24
N GLU A 93 -44.57 12.51 -10.09
CA GLU A 93 -44.49 13.91 -9.67
C GLU A 93 -45.55 14.20 -8.58
N VAL A 94 -45.19 14.97 -7.56
CA VAL A 94 -46.16 15.63 -6.67
C VAL A 94 -45.75 17.08 -6.49
N LYS A 95 -46.51 17.99 -7.14
CA LYS A 95 -46.37 19.44 -6.96
C LYS A 95 -47.13 19.87 -5.69
N PRO A 96 -46.59 20.80 -4.86
CA PRO A 96 -47.23 21.18 -3.61
C PRO A 96 -48.47 22.04 -3.84
N VAL A 97 -49.62 21.63 -3.29
CA VAL A 97 -50.87 22.40 -3.33
C VAL A 97 -51.42 22.59 -1.91
N LEU A 98 -51.44 23.85 -1.46
CA LEU A 98 -52.09 24.27 -0.21
C LEU A 98 -53.57 24.64 -0.47
N LYS A 99 -54.51 24.06 0.30
CA LYS A 99 -55.77 24.73 0.71
C LYS A 99 -56.46 24.03 1.89
N ARG A 100 -57.46 24.71 2.47
CA ARG A 100 -58.05 24.45 3.81
C ARG A 100 -59.53 24.03 3.75
N SER A 101 -59.97 23.36 4.82
CA SER A 101 -61.32 23.49 5.43
C SER A 101 -61.21 23.00 6.89
N ASN A 102 -61.46 23.80 7.95
CA ASN A 102 -62.75 24.32 8.45
C ASN A 102 -63.61 23.23 9.15
N THR A 103 -64.26 23.47 10.30
CA THR A 103 -64.25 24.61 11.29
C THR A 103 -63.61 24.14 12.63
N THR A 104 -63.80 24.64 13.87
CA THR A 104 -64.61 25.65 14.61
C THR A 104 -63.83 25.94 15.94
N ALA A 105 -64.10 26.87 16.88
CA ALA A 105 -65.11 27.91 17.13
C ALA A 105 -64.54 29.02 18.09
N ASN A 106 -65.41 29.87 18.64
CA ASN A 106 -65.32 30.62 19.91
C ASN A 106 -64.15 31.58 20.25
N THR A 107 -64.49 32.88 20.09
CA THR A 107 -64.33 34.00 21.06
C THR A 107 -62.95 34.56 21.45
N LYS A 108 -62.79 35.87 21.11
CA LYS A 108 -62.40 37.04 21.94
C LYS A 108 -61.18 36.96 22.91
N SER A 109 -60.33 37.99 23.06
CA SER A 109 -60.11 39.24 22.28
C SER A 109 -58.93 40.06 22.86
N ILE A 110 -58.12 40.69 21.99
CA ILE A 110 -57.44 42.00 22.19
C ILE A 110 -56.31 42.12 23.25
N LYS A 111 -55.08 42.45 22.75
CA LYS A 111 -54.03 43.41 23.22
C LYS A 111 -53.67 43.56 24.72
N ALA A 112 -52.49 44.05 25.12
CA ALA A 112 -51.11 44.19 24.59
C ALA A 112 -50.26 44.95 25.65
N LYS A 113 -48.94 45.12 25.42
CA LYS A 113 -47.98 45.97 26.18
C LYS A 113 -47.68 45.49 27.63
N GLU A 114 -46.63 45.95 28.35
CA GLU A 114 -45.27 46.47 28.06
C GLU A 114 -44.60 46.84 29.41
N LEU A 115 -43.25 46.89 29.48
CA LEU A 115 -42.46 47.33 30.67
C LEU A 115 -42.59 46.44 31.95
N SER A 116 -41.74 46.55 33.00
CA SER A 116 -40.26 46.71 33.03
C SER A 116 -39.69 46.44 34.44
N SER A 117 -38.35 46.36 34.53
CA SER A 117 -37.51 46.79 35.67
C SER A 117 -37.26 45.89 36.90
N ASN A 118 -35.96 45.82 37.21
CA ASN A 118 -35.29 45.95 38.53
C ASN A 118 -35.50 44.97 39.69
N GLY A 119 -34.34 44.53 40.22
CA GLY A 119 -34.12 44.21 41.64
C GLY A 119 -34.09 42.70 41.98
N GLY A 120 -33.17 42.20 42.80
CA GLY A 120 -31.98 42.85 43.35
C GLY A 120 -31.58 42.31 44.72
N GLY A 121 -30.43 41.64 44.80
CA GLY A 121 -29.86 41.07 46.03
C GLY A 121 -30.54 39.76 46.49
N SER A 122 -29.97 38.92 47.36
CA SER A 122 -28.58 38.47 47.62
C SER A 122 -28.55 37.86 49.03
N LYS A 123 -27.71 36.83 49.23
CA LYS A 123 -27.31 36.20 50.52
C LYS A 123 -28.31 35.23 51.17
N LYS A 124 -27.90 34.35 52.12
CA LYS A 124 -26.72 33.43 52.24
C LYS A 124 -26.87 32.61 53.55
N TRP A 125 -26.45 31.33 53.56
CA TRP A 125 -26.44 30.39 54.71
C TRP A 125 -27.83 29.93 55.21
N GLY A 126 -28.01 28.75 55.84
CA GLY A 126 -27.04 27.68 56.17
C GLY A 126 -27.69 26.39 56.74
N PHE A 127 -26.84 25.42 57.12
CA PHE A 127 -27.07 24.09 57.73
C PHE A 127 -28.30 23.91 58.68
N GLY A 128 -28.91 22.71 58.85
CA GLY A 128 -28.66 21.40 58.21
C GLY A 128 -29.20 20.18 59.01
N TYR A 129 -29.14 18.97 58.40
CA TYR A 129 -29.43 17.62 58.95
C TYR A 129 -30.87 17.23 59.36
N GLY A 130 -31.28 15.97 59.12
CA GLY A 130 -32.64 15.49 59.48
C GLY A 130 -33.12 14.06 59.12
N TRP A 131 -32.41 13.26 58.31
CA TRP A 131 -32.67 11.82 58.00
C TRP A 131 -34.04 11.36 57.44
N GLY A 132 -34.01 10.40 56.50
CA GLY A 132 -35.22 9.79 55.91
C GLY A 132 -34.95 8.83 54.75
N VAL A 133 -34.20 7.74 54.98
CA VAL A 133 -33.88 6.73 53.94
C VAL A 133 -35.04 5.74 53.80
N GLY A 134 -35.45 5.44 52.55
CA GLY A 134 -36.47 4.40 52.30
C GLY A 134 -37.11 4.43 50.91
N LYS A 135 -36.32 4.16 49.85
CA LYS A 135 -36.89 3.85 48.51
C LYS A 135 -35.96 3.10 47.55
N MET A 136 -34.64 3.36 47.56
CA MET A 136 -33.71 2.81 46.54
C MET A 136 -33.47 1.28 46.60
N GLU A 137 -33.65 0.62 47.75
CA GLU A 137 -33.30 -0.80 47.88
C GLU A 137 -34.32 -1.72 47.19
N LYS A 138 -35.62 -1.36 47.21
CA LYS A 138 -36.67 -2.09 46.47
C LYS A 138 -36.60 -1.93 44.95
N GLU A 139 -35.69 -1.11 44.42
CA GLU A 139 -35.39 -1.07 42.98
C GLU A 139 -34.32 -2.14 42.65
N LYS A 140 -33.15 -2.02 43.30
CA LYS A 140 -32.01 -2.94 43.14
C LYS A 140 -32.30 -4.40 43.46
N GLU A 141 -33.23 -4.66 44.37
CA GLU A 141 -33.64 -6.03 44.70
C GLU A 141 -34.44 -6.69 43.56
N ARG A 142 -35.23 -5.92 42.79
CA ARG A 142 -35.94 -6.41 41.60
C ARG A 142 -35.01 -6.57 40.40
N GLU A 143 -34.04 -5.66 40.21
CA GLU A 143 -33.00 -5.79 39.17
C GLU A 143 -32.22 -7.11 39.35
N ARG A 144 -31.74 -7.39 40.57
CA ARG A 144 -31.04 -8.63 40.92
C ARG A 144 -31.89 -9.91 40.83
N GLU A 145 -33.21 -9.80 40.77
CA GLU A 145 -34.11 -10.94 40.57
C GLU A 145 -34.39 -11.18 39.08
N TYR A 146 -34.44 -10.11 38.28
CA TYR A 146 -34.51 -10.17 36.82
C TYR A 146 -33.23 -10.74 36.20
N GLU A 147 -32.06 -10.28 36.63
CA GLU A 147 -30.73 -10.76 36.18
C GLU A 147 -30.54 -12.27 36.45
N ARG A 148 -31.02 -12.77 37.59
CA ARG A 148 -30.93 -14.20 37.96
C ARG A 148 -31.79 -15.13 37.09
N GLN A 149 -32.72 -14.60 36.29
CA GLN A 149 -33.60 -15.37 35.42
C GLN A 149 -33.14 -15.40 33.95
N HIS A 150 -32.21 -14.53 33.54
CA HIS A 150 -31.83 -14.35 32.13
C HIS A 150 -30.30 -14.18 31.92
N PRO A 151 -29.48 -15.23 32.12
CA PRO A 151 -28.04 -15.15 31.87
C PRO A 151 -27.74 -15.04 30.36
N GLN A 152 -27.31 -13.85 29.91
CA GLN A 152 -26.77 -13.64 28.57
C GLN A 152 -25.24 -13.60 28.57
N GLN A 153 -24.66 -13.73 27.36
CA GLN A 153 -23.21 -13.76 27.13
C GLN A 153 -22.58 -12.38 27.39
N PRO A 154 -21.30 -12.31 27.82
CA PRO A 154 -20.66 -11.05 28.21
C PRO A 154 -20.50 -10.09 27.03
N SER A 155 -20.88 -8.82 27.25
CA SER A 155 -20.70 -7.71 26.32
C SER A 155 -19.24 -7.29 26.20
N LEU A 156 -18.89 -6.69 25.05
CA LEU A 156 -17.61 -6.02 24.84
C LEU A 156 -17.67 -4.61 25.43
N ASP A 157 -17.43 -4.50 26.74
CA ASP A 157 -17.35 -3.23 27.43
C ASP A 157 -16.06 -2.48 27.05
N LEU A 158 -16.17 -1.61 26.03
CA LEU A 158 -15.17 -0.60 25.71
C LEU A 158 -15.53 0.71 26.43
N VAL A 159 -14.55 1.29 27.11
CA VAL A 159 -14.74 2.35 28.12
C VAL A 159 -15.14 3.70 27.49
N ASP A 160 -15.95 4.44 28.25
CA ASP A 160 -16.40 5.82 28.01
C ASP A 160 -15.21 6.78 27.73
N PRO A 161 -15.25 7.66 26.69
CA PRO A 161 -14.05 8.39 26.24
C PRO A 161 -13.39 9.37 27.22
N ASP A 162 -14.05 9.74 28.31
CA ASP A 162 -13.65 10.86 29.19
C ASP A 162 -12.75 10.45 30.39
N THR A 163 -12.07 9.29 30.36
CA THR A 163 -11.12 8.86 31.42
C THR A 163 -9.68 8.66 30.91
N ASP A 164 -8.84 9.69 31.07
CA ASP A 164 -7.43 9.72 30.66
C ASP A 164 -6.48 9.18 31.75
N SER A 165 -5.77 8.08 31.47
CA SER A 165 -4.59 7.66 32.25
C SER A 165 -3.58 6.77 31.48
N SER A 166 -3.45 6.94 30.15
CA SER A 166 -2.45 6.19 29.34
C SER A 166 -1.88 6.99 28.16
N ARG A 167 -1.39 8.21 28.41
CA ARG A 167 -0.68 9.00 27.40
C ARG A 167 0.67 8.36 27.05
N PRO A 168 0.97 8.04 25.78
CA PRO A 168 2.34 7.73 25.36
C PRO A 168 3.22 8.98 25.55
N PRO A 169 4.54 8.81 25.79
CA PRO A 169 5.43 9.93 26.11
C PRO A 169 5.58 10.91 24.95
N LEU A 170 5.73 12.20 25.30
CA LEU A 170 6.04 13.27 24.35
C LEU A 170 7.31 12.92 23.54
N TYR A 171 7.16 12.82 22.22
CA TYR A 171 8.21 12.35 21.32
C TYR A 171 9.48 13.21 21.40
N ARG A 172 10.59 12.61 21.84
CA ARG A 172 11.94 13.18 21.72
C ARG A 172 12.63 12.56 20.51
N SER A 173 13.21 13.40 19.67
CA SER A 173 13.95 13.00 18.46
C SER A 173 15.12 12.05 18.79
N PRO A 174 15.25 10.90 18.11
CA PRO A 174 16.33 9.93 18.31
C PRO A 174 17.63 10.33 17.60
N PHE A 175 18.11 11.57 17.80
CA PHE A 175 19.40 12.06 17.31
C PHE A 175 20.14 12.79 18.43
N GLY A 176 21.02 12.08 19.15
CA GLY A 176 21.74 12.65 20.30
C GLY A 176 22.41 11.63 21.21
N SER A 177 23.28 10.77 20.67
CA SER A 177 24.11 9.87 21.50
C SER A 177 25.29 10.62 22.11
N SER A 178 25.15 11.09 23.36
CA SER A 178 26.27 11.60 24.16
C SER A 178 26.18 11.13 25.60
N SER A 179 27.15 10.31 26.01
CA SER A 179 27.31 9.83 27.39
C SER A 179 27.84 10.92 28.32
N SER A 180 27.20 11.11 29.48
CA SER A 180 27.79 11.85 30.61
C SER A 180 27.42 11.21 31.94
N MET A 181 28.39 10.52 32.56
CA MET A 181 28.32 10.22 34.00
C MET A 181 28.59 11.48 34.82
N GLY A 182 28.03 11.55 36.03
CA GLY A 182 28.13 12.71 36.93
C GLY A 182 26.99 12.71 37.96
N SER A 183 26.89 11.72 38.85
CA SER A 183 27.60 11.65 40.15
C SER A 183 27.26 12.80 41.10
N HIS A 184 26.47 12.52 42.15
CA HIS A 184 26.55 13.22 43.44
C HIS A 184 26.09 12.30 44.58
N ASN A 185 26.72 12.47 45.75
CA ASN A 185 26.53 11.63 46.94
C ASN A 185 25.49 12.25 47.90
N ALA A 186 24.76 11.40 48.63
CA ALA A 186 24.25 11.64 49.99
C ALA A 186 23.91 10.26 50.64
N PRO A 187 23.88 10.13 51.98
CA PRO A 187 24.28 8.88 52.64
C PRO A 187 23.13 7.99 53.16
N ALA A 188 23.52 6.85 53.74
CA ALA A 188 22.64 5.85 54.37
C ALA A 188 22.52 6.02 55.89
N GLU A 189 21.41 5.54 56.46
CA GLU A 189 21.16 5.11 57.86
C GLU A 189 19.68 4.68 57.93
N HIS A 190 19.20 3.72 58.73
CA HIS A 190 19.82 2.58 59.43
C HIS A 190 18.73 1.52 59.74
N ASP A 191 19.10 0.41 60.39
CA ASP A 191 18.23 -0.60 61.02
C ASP A 191 17.28 -1.47 60.14
N GLY A 192 16.93 -2.71 60.53
CA GLY A 192 17.46 -3.48 61.65
C GLY A 192 16.79 -4.84 61.93
N ALA A 193 17.61 -5.92 61.88
CA ALA A 193 17.49 -7.20 62.61
C ALA A 193 16.34 -8.21 62.31
N HIS A 194 16.64 -9.46 62.69
CA HIS A 194 15.80 -10.67 62.81
C HIS A 194 15.23 -11.31 61.52
N GLY A 195 15.38 -12.62 61.28
CA GLY A 195 16.12 -13.61 62.08
C GLY A 195 16.25 -15.01 61.47
N GLN A 196 17.22 -15.75 62.01
CA GLN A 196 17.43 -17.20 61.89
C GLN A 196 16.19 -18.00 62.37
N GLN A 197 15.92 -19.27 62.04
CA GLN A 197 16.65 -20.33 61.30
C GLN A 197 15.58 -21.24 60.58
N MET A 198 15.69 -22.52 60.17
CA MET A 198 16.62 -23.65 60.37
C MET A 198 16.50 -24.73 59.25
N GLN A 199 17.42 -25.71 59.24
CA GLN A 199 17.32 -27.17 58.94
C GLN A 199 16.07 -27.81 58.24
N MET A 200 16.18 -28.91 57.46
CA MET A 200 17.30 -29.62 56.78
C MET A 200 16.77 -30.80 55.90
N ARG A 201 17.69 -31.49 55.19
CA ARG A 201 17.57 -32.79 54.45
C ARG A 201 16.89 -32.78 53.07
N GLN A 202 17.14 -33.75 52.16
CA GLN A 202 18.40 -34.36 51.64
C GLN A 202 18.07 -35.46 50.61
N ALA A 203 18.53 -35.31 49.37
CA ALA A 203 18.82 -36.31 48.31
C ALA A 203 18.97 -35.52 46.99
N GLY A 204 19.90 -35.76 46.06
CA GLY A 204 20.69 -36.95 45.75
C GLY A 204 20.20 -37.54 44.41
N THR A 205 21.00 -37.74 43.36
CA THR A 205 22.46 -37.62 43.20
C THR A 205 22.88 -37.35 41.74
N ASP A 206 24.07 -36.76 41.58
CA ASP A 206 25.10 -36.92 40.54
C ASP A 206 24.78 -36.99 39.03
N LEU A 207 25.53 -36.17 38.26
CA LEU A 207 26.41 -36.69 37.20
C LEU A 207 27.56 -35.71 36.88
N ALA A 208 28.77 -36.24 36.64
CA ALA A 208 29.99 -35.50 36.24
C ALA A 208 29.93 -35.09 34.75
N SER A 209 30.48 -33.97 34.25
CA SER A 209 31.77 -33.25 34.45
C SER A 209 32.92 -33.75 33.54
N LEU A 210 33.97 -32.90 33.39
CA LEU A 210 35.10 -32.98 32.44
C LEU A 210 34.80 -32.58 30.98
N SER A 211 35.79 -32.14 30.18
CA SER A 211 36.63 -30.92 30.26
C SER A 211 37.63 -30.87 29.08
N TYR A 212 38.00 -29.65 28.65
CA TYR A 212 39.25 -29.29 27.92
C TYR A 212 39.87 -30.30 26.91
N THR A 213 39.99 -29.89 25.64
CA THR A 213 41.26 -29.33 25.09
C THR A 213 41.10 -28.87 23.63
N ASN A 214 42.04 -28.04 23.18
CA ASN A 214 42.20 -27.59 21.79
C ASN A 214 43.70 -27.65 21.45
N PRO A 215 44.11 -28.18 20.29
CA PRO A 215 45.42 -27.88 19.73
C PRO A 215 45.34 -27.38 18.28
N ALA A 216 46.21 -26.43 17.92
CA ALA A 216 46.30 -25.88 16.58
C ALA A 216 47.56 -26.35 15.84
N GLY A 217 47.37 -26.82 14.60
CA GLY A 217 48.35 -26.82 13.51
C GLY A 217 49.55 -27.77 13.57
N ASN A 218 49.92 -28.34 12.42
CA ASN A 218 51.18 -27.91 11.77
C ASN A 218 51.16 -28.17 10.25
N GLN A 219 52.21 -27.72 9.57
CA GLN A 219 52.47 -27.79 8.14
C GLN A 219 52.97 -29.17 7.69
N HIS A 220 52.95 -29.46 6.38
CA HIS A 220 54.18 -29.77 5.63
C HIS A 220 53.98 -29.81 4.11
N SER A 221 55.09 -29.69 3.38
CA SER A 221 55.19 -29.68 1.91
C SER A 221 55.88 -30.94 1.38
N ARG A 222 55.62 -31.28 0.10
CA ARG A 222 56.66 -31.56 -0.91
C ARG A 222 56.10 -31.82 -2.30
N SER A 223 56.95 -31.66 -3.31
CA SER A 223 56.71 -31.92 -4.73
C SER A 223 57.32 -33.24 -5.18
N ASN A 224 56.83 -33.82 -6.30
CA ASN A 224 57.63 -34.02 -7.52
C ASN A 224 56.82 -34.70 -8.65
N THR A 225 57.33 -34.59 -9.88
CA THR A 225 56.81 -35.18 -11.12
C THR A 225 57.74 -36.29 -11.66
N PHE A 226 57.23 -37.15 -12.57
CA PHE A 226 57.87 -37.73 -13.79
C PHE A 226 56.82 -38.67 -14.47
N ARG A 227 56.54 -38.60 -15.79
CA ARG A 227 57.13 -39.34 -16.94
C ARG A 227 57.02 -40.89 -16.87
N SER A 228 56.75 -41.66 -17.95
CA SER A 228 56.36 -41.39 -19.37
C SER A 228 56.15 -42.70 -20.19
N GLN A 229 55.73 -42.59 -21.48
CA GLN A 229 55.72 -43.60 -22.59
C GLN A 229 54.46 -44.48 -22.80
N ALA A 230 54.13 -45.00 -24.01
CA ALA A 230 54.40 -44.61 -25.42
C ALA A 230 53.58 -45.46 -26.46
N SER A 231 53.56 -45.05 -27.75
CA SER A 231 52.96 -45.71 -28.96
C SER A 231 51.41 -45.81 -29.03
N GLY A 232 50.71 -45.75 -30.18
CA GLY A 232 51.04 -45.53 -31.61
C GLY A 232 49.80 -45.83 -32.52
N SER A 233 49.71 -45.56 -33.83
CA SER A 233 50.45 -44.67 -34.76
C SER A 233 49.88 -44.70 -36.22
N SER A 234 49.61 -43.55 -36.86
CA SER A 234 49.29 -43.32 -38.32
C SER A 234 47.96 -43.88 -38.89
N GLY A 235 47.31 -43.35 -39.93
CA GLY A 235 47.50 -42.19 -40.87
C GLY A 235 46.47 -42.30 -42.04
N GLN A 236 46.35 -41.44 -43.08
CA GLN A 236 46.79 -40.08 -43.43
C GLN A 236 46.04 -39.61 -44.73
N SER A 237 46.30 -38.40 -45.28
CA SER A 237 45.96 -37.91 -46.66
C SER A 237 44.50 -37.45 -46.95
N LYS A 238 44.18 -36.56 -47.92
CA LYS A 238 44.93 -35.46 -48.57
C LYS A 238 44.00 -34.38 -49.19
N GLU A 239 44.60 -33.32 -49.74
CA GLU A 239 44.03 -32.07 -50.29
C GLU A 239 43.08 -32.20 -51.51
N SER A 240 42.22 -31.19 -51.72
CA SER A 240 42.14 -30.46 -53.00
C SER A 240 41.35 -29.12 -52.88
N LYS A 241 41.35 -28.29 -53.93
CA LYS A 241 40.81 -26.91 -53.98
C LYS A 241 39.85 -26.76 -55.16
N GLN A 242 38.79 -25.96 -55.02
CA GLN A 242 38.43 -24.99 -56.08
C GLN A 242 37.55 -23.83 -55.53
N SER A 243 36.98 -23.01 -56.41
CA SER A 243 36.69 -21.60 -56.11
C SER A 243 35.75 -20.93 -57.13
N ARG A 244 35.23 -19.74 -56.77
CA ARG A 244 34.33 -18.85 -57.55
C ARG A 244 32.84 -19.27 -57.50
N GLY A 245 31.86 -18.36 -57.57
CA GLY A 245 31.96 -16.89 -57.46
C GLY A 245 30.68 -16.12 -57.87
N SER A 246 30.37 -15.05 -57.13
CA SER A 246 29.65 -13.80 -57.49
C SER A 246 28.46 -13.78 -58.48
N GLY A 247 27.33 -13.18 -58.04
CA GLY A 247 26.22 -12.67 -58.88
C GLY A 247 24.84 -13.08 -58.32
N SER A 248 23.95 -12.23 -57.78
CA SER A 248 23.56 -10.82 -57.97
C SER A 248 22.47 -10.60 -59.04
N ARG A 249 21.51 -9.70 -58.71
CA ARG A 249 20.32 -9.26 -59.48
C ARG A 249 19.15 -10.26 -59.60
N THR A 250 17.88 -9.85 -59.78
CA THR A 250 17.00 -8.82 -59.15
C THR A 250 15.67 -8.79 -59.94
N HIS A 251 14.58 -8.34 -59.30
CA HIS A 251 13.38 -7.76 -59.91
C HIS A 251 12.39 -8.64 -60.70
N THR A 252 11.11 -8.48 -60.32
CA THR A 252 9.88 -8.38 -61.17
C THR A 252 9.44 -9.58 -62.03
N SER A 253 8.19 -9.67 -62.48
CA SER A 253 6.87 -9.24 -61.93
C SER A 253 5.78 -9.81 -62.86
N SER A 254 4.51 -9.81 -62.40
CA SER A 254 3.33 -10.31 -63.13
C SER A 254 3.34 -11.82 -63.48
N GLY A 255 2.21 -12.49 -63.67
CA GLY A 255 0.82 -12.06 -63.43
C GLY A 255 -0.13 -12.51 -64.54
N SER A 256 -1.39 -12.81 -64.17
CA SER A 256 -2.47 -13.27 -65.08
C SER A 256 -2.26 -14.69 -65.65
N LYS A 257 -3.28 -15.46 -66.05
CA LYS A 257 -4.75 -15.41 -65.85
C LYS A 257 -5.35 -16.74 -66.36
N PHE A 258 -6.48 -17.17 -65.77
CA PHE A 258 -7.54 -17.99 -66.44
C PHE A 258 -7.12 -19.44 -66.85
N THR A 259 -8.01 -20.42 -67.03
CA THR A 259 -9.44 -20.63 -66.67
C THR A 259 -9.70 -22.14 -66.49
N GLU A 260 -10.85 -22.48 -65.89
CA GLU A 260 -11.81 -23.60 -66.19
C GLU A 260 -11.34 -24.97 -66.76
N ALA A 261 -12.01 -26.10 -66.52
CA ALA A 261 -13.02 -26.55 -65.52
C ALA A 261 -13.34 -28.05 -65.78
N ILE A 262 -14.37 -28.59 -65.12
CA ILE A 262 -15.18 -29.76 -65.52
C ILE A 262 -14.60 -31.17 -65.21
N ASP A 263 -15.24 -31.82 -64.22
CA ASP A 263 -15.63 -33.24 -64.12
C ASP A 263 -14.55 -34.35 -63.98
N GLN A 264 -14.80 -35.50 -63.31
CA GLN A 264 -15.99 -35.99 -62.57
C GLN A 264 -15.58 -37.10 -61.55
N ILE A 265 -16.58 -37.71 -60.89
CA ILE A 265 -16.56 -38.96 -60.09
C ILE A 265 -15.93 -38.89 -58.68
N ALA A 266 -16.78 -39.13 -57.68
CA ALA A 266 -16.44 -39.70 -56.36
C ALA A 266 -17.25 -41.01 -56.18
N PRO A 267 -16.88 -41.92 -55.25
CA PRO A 267 -17.31 -41.73 -53.85
C PRO A 267 -16.32 -42.25 -52.77
N ALA A 268 -16.60 -41.86 -51.51
CA ALA A 268 -16.41 -42.59 -50.23
C ALA A 268 -15.12 -43.43 -49.95
N SER A 269 -14.53 -43.41 -48.74
CA SER A 269 -14.81 -42.64 -47.52
C SER A 269 -13.70 -42.83 -46.47
N ALA A 270 -13.26 -41.75 -45.82
CA ALA A 270 -12.59 -41.79 -44.51
C ALA A 270 -12.77 -40.42 -43.82
N ALA A 271 -13.13 -40.39 -42.53
CA ALA A 271 -13.35 -39.15 -41.81
C ALA A 271 -12.04 -38.61 -41.20
N ALA A 272 -11.74 -37.33 -41.43
CA ALA A 272 -10.65 -36.61 -40.79
C ALA A 272 -11.21 -35.35 -40.11
N VAL A 273 -10.78 -35.09 -38.87
CA VAL A 273 -11.28 -33.98 -38.05
C VAL A 273 -10.70 -32.65 -38.57
N ALA A 274 -11.57 -31.75 -39.03
CA ALA A 274 -11.18 -30.44 -39.53
C ALA A 274 -11.21 -29.37 -38.42
N LEU A 275 -10.10 -28.64 -38.26
CA LEU A 275 -10.00 -27.47 -37.39
C LEU A 275 -10.88 -26.33 -37.90
N GLN A 276 -11.99 -26.04 -37.21
CA GLN A 276 -12.79 -24.84 -37.49
C GLN A 276 -12.07 -23.58 -37.00
N ARG A 277 -11.91 -22.60 -37.88
CA ARG A 277 -11.42 -21.25 -37.52
C ARG A 277 -12.51 -20.47 -36.79
N ARG A 278 -12.15 -19.75 -35.73
CA ARG A 278 -13.05 -18.82 -35.02
C ARG A 278 -13.55 -17.70 -35.97
N PRO A 279 -14.81 -17.23 -35.85
CA PRO A 279 -15.24 -15.97 -36.44
C PRO A 279 -14.54 -14.77 -35.78
N THR A 280 -14.35 -13.69 -36.52
CA THR A 280 -13.86 -12.40 -35.97
C THR A 280 -14.96 -11.67 -35.22
N TYR A 281 -14.72 -11.33 -33.95
CA TYR A 281 -15.61 -10.48 -33.15
C TYR A 281 -15.67 -9.06 -33.73
N GLN A 282 -16.89 -8.50 -33.84
CA GLN A 282 -17.12 -7.07 -34.05
C GLN A 282 -17.70 -6.45 -32.77
N SER A 283 -17.33 -5.21 -32.48
CA SER A 283 -17.61 -4.54 -31.20
C SER A 283 -18.81 -3.60 -31.28
N THR A 284 -19.99 -4.07 -30.87
CA THR A 284 -21.21 -3.23 -30.78
C THR A 284 -21.97 -3.40 -29.47
N GLY A 285 -21.88 -2.38 -28.60
CA GLY A 285 -23.02 -1.92 -27.79
C GLY A 285 -23.38 -2.68 -26.50
N SER A 286 -22.70 -2.35 -25.39
CA SER A 286 -23.40 -2.13 -24.10
C SER A 286 -22.59 -1.22 -23.19
N SER A 287 -23.04 0.02 -23.02
CA SER A 287 -22.34 1.07 -22.27
C SER A 287 -23.04 1.45 -20.95
N ALA A 288 -23.94 0.60 -20.44
CA ALA A 288 -24.97 0.99 -19.46
C ALA A 288 -25.03 0.15 -18.16
N THR A 289 -23.94 -0.51 -17.75
CA THR A 289 -23.84 -1.21 -16.44
C THR A 289 -22.44 -1.24 -15.82
N LEU A 290 -21.45 -0.55 -16.41
CA LEU A 290 -20.03 -0.72 -16.09
C LEU A 290 -19.56 0.06 -14.85
N VAL A 291 -19.72 -0.52 -13.66
CA VAL A 291 -19.02 -0.10 -12.44
C VAL A 291 -17.61 -0.72 -12.42
N GLY A 292 -16.61 0.13 -12.29
CA GLY A 292 -15.18 -0.10 -12.56
C GLY A 292 -14.66 1.12 -13.32
N SER A 293 -13.40 1.52 -13.14
CA SER A 293 -12.97 2.84 -13.63
C SER A 293 -12.93 2.91 -15.17
N ALA A 294 -13.14 4.11 -15.73
CA ALA A 294 -12.95 4.32 -17.16
C ALA A 294 -11.47 4.14 -17.57
N LEU A 295 -10.56 4.22 -16.60
CA LEU A 295 -9.13 4.00 -16.72
C LEU A 295 -8.78 2.50 -16.81
N GLU A 296 -9.34 1.68 -15.91
CA GLU A 296 -9.20 0.20 -15.89
C GLU A 296 -9.59 -0.42 -17.25
N ARG A 297 -10.67 0.09 -17.87
CA ARG A 297 -11.10 -0.31 -19.21
C ARG A 297 -10.13 0.10 -20.33
N LYS A 298 -9.46 1.25 -20.21
CA LYS A 298 -8.49 1.71 -21.22
C LYS A 298 -7.16 0.96 -21.16
N MET A 299 -6.72 0.58 -19.97
CA MET A 299 -5.46 -0.16 -19.78
C MET A 299 -5.54 -1.57 -20.42
N ASN A 300 -6.65 -2.28 -20.23
CA ASN A 300 -6.79 -3.68 -20.65
C ASN A 300 -6.75 -3.94 -22.18
N ASP A 301 -6.74 -2.92 -23.04
CA ASP A 301 -6.89 -3.07 -24.50
C ASP A 301 -5.67 -2.61 -25.32
N GLN A 302 -4.51 -2.29 -24.70
CA GLN A 302 -3.31 -1.80 -25.43
C GLN A 302 -2.01 -2.58 -25.22
N ASP A 303 -1.95 -3.54 -24.29
CA ASP A 303 -0.71 -4.14 -23.77
C ASP A 303 -0.03 -5.17 -24.70
N ILE A 304 0.51 -4.73 -25.84
CA ILE A 304 1.52 -5.51 -26.59
C ILE A 304 2.90 -5.20 -25.99
N TYR A 305 3.43 -6.11 -25.16
CA TYR A 305 4.72 -5.96 -24.47
C TYR A 305 5.93 -6.22 -25.38
N GLN A 306 6.06 -5.43 -26.45
CA GLN A 306 7.35 -5.29 -27.13
C GLN A 306 8.30 -4.46 -26.27
N ARG A 307 9.40 -5.08 -25.81
CA ARG A 307 10.57 -4.43 -25.19
C ARG A 307 10.91 -3.13 -25.94
N HIS A 308 10.56 -1.99 -25.35
CA HIS A 308 10.63 -0.71 -26.02
C HIS A 308 12.08 -0.28 -26.28
N ASP A 309 12.38 0.18 -27.49
CA ASP A 309 13.63 0.90 -27.74
C ASP A 309 13.57 2.28 -27.06
N THR A 310 14.42 2.48 -26.07
CA THR A 310 14.53 3.72 -25.29
C THR A 310 15.64 4.65 -25.77
N THR A 311 16.36 4.30 -26.83
CA THR A 311 17.53 5.04 -27.35
C THR A 311 17.19 6.52 -27.61
N ASP A 312 16.11 6.81 -28.33
CA ASP A 312 15.69 8.19 -28.60
C ASP A 312 15.21 8.93 -27.34
N ARG A 313 14.53 8.23 -26.41
CA ARG A 313 14.07 8.82 -25.14
C ARG A 313 15.27 9.21 -24.27
N LEU A 314 16.29 8.35 -24.18
CA LEU A 314 17.54 8.60 -23.47
C LEU A 314 18.40 9.69 -24.13
N ASN A 315 18.46 9.73 -25.46
CA ASN A 315 19.20 10.77 -26.19
C ASN A 315 18.54 12.14 -25.99
N ALA A 316 17.21 12.24 -26.13
CA ALA A 316 16.48 13.48 -25.86
C ALA A 316 16.66 13.97 -24.41
N LEU A 317 16.64 13.05 -23.44
CA LEU A 317 16.91 13.36 -22.03
C LEU A 317 18.34 13.88 -21.82
N ARG A 318 19.35 13.27 -22.45
CA ARG A 318 20.75 13.70 -22.38
C ARG A 318 20.97 15.08 -23.00
N GLU A 319 20.25 15.45 -24.06
CA GLU A 319 20.29 16.82 -24.60
C GLU A 319 19.66 17.87 -23.67
N LEU A 320 18.77 17.48 -22.76
CA LEU A 320 18.31 18.36 -21.67
C LEU A 320 19.35 18.41 -20.53
N MET A 321 19.90 17.27 -20.13
CA MET A 321 20.96 17.18 -19.11
C MET A 321 22.18 18.06 -19.46
N LYS A 322 22.58 18.12 -20.74
CA LYS A 322 23.67 18.97 -21.23
C LYS A 322 23.41 20.47 -21.00
N LYS A 323 22.16 20.94 -21.09
CA LYS A 323 21.80 22.37 -20.92
C LYS A 323 21.94 22.82 -19.47
N ASP A 324 21.62 21.93 -18.54
CA ASP A 324 21.74 22.16 -17.09
C ASP A 324 23.10 21.67 -16.52
N ASP A 325 24.03 21.19 -17.36
CA ASP A 325 25.31 20.57 -16.99
C ASP A 325 25.19 19.46 -15.94
N LEU A 326 24.30 18.48 -16.20
CA LEU A 326 24.02 17.37 -15.29
C LEU A 326 24.82 16.12 -15.65
N ASP A 327 25.61 15.61 -14.71
CA ASP A 327 26.33 14.33 -14.85
C ASP A 327 25.38 13.15 -14.76
N TYR A 328 24.39 13.28 -13.88
CA TYR A 328 23.33 12.30 -13.62
C TYR A 328 21.97 12.99 -13.55
N TYR A 329 20.92 12.30 -13.99
CA TYR A 329 19.53 12.63 -13.74
C TYR A 329 18.82 11.44 -13.10
N ILE A 330 18.12 11.69 -11.99
CA ILE A 330 17.42 10.67 -11.20
C ILE A 330 15.92 10.77 -11.45
N ILE A 331 15.31 9.63 -11.74
CA ILE A 331 13.88 9.48 -12.04
C ILE A 331 13.31 8.42 -11.07
N PRO A 332 12.79 8.84 -9.91
CA PRO A 332 12.09 7.96 -8.97
C PRO A 332 10.78 7.41 -9.55
N SER A 333 10.10 6.54 -8.79
CA SER A 333 8.75 6.07 -9.14
C SER A 333 7.66 6.96 -8.54
N GLU A 334 7.97 7.58 -7.40
CA GLU A 334 7.06 8.37 -6.58
C GLU A 334 6.57 9.66 -7.28
N ASP A 335 5.35 10.08 -6.95
CA ASP A 335 4.74 11.33 -7.42
C ASP A 335 5.03 12.53 -6.48
N ALA A 336 4.26 13.62 -6.64
CA ALA A 336 4.38 14.84 -5.81
C ALA A 336 3.80 14.70 -4.38
N HIS A 337 3.29 13.52 -4.03
CA HIS A 337 2.58 13.18 -2.79
C HIS A 337 3.21 12.00 -2.05
N GLY A 338 4.19 11.31 -2.66
CA GLY A 338 4.84 10.12 -2.12
C GLY A 338 4.05 8.82 -2.36
N SER A 339 3.15 8.80 -3.35
CA SER A 339 2.34 7.62 -3.67
C SER A 339 3.21 6.47 -4.21
N GLU A 340 2.94 5.24 -3.76
CA GLU A 340 3.61 4.03 -4.27
C GLU A 340 3.11 3.68 -5.69
N TYR A 341 1.80 3.46 -5.82
CA TYR A 341 1.14 3.46 -7.11
C TYR A 341 0.89 4.90 -7.54
N VAL A 342 1.24 5.25 -8.77
CA VAL A 342 1.09 6.60 -9.32
C VAL A 342 0.11 6.63 -10.49
N ALA A 343 -0.50 7.80 -10.74
CA ALA A 343 -1.30 8.02 -11.93
C ALA A 343 -0.49 7.79 -13.21
N VAL A 344 -1.15 7.40 -14.31
CA VAL A 344 -0.50 7.17 -15.61
C VAL A 344 0.25 8.41 -16.12
N SER A 345 -0.23 9.61 -15.76
CA SER A 345 0.45 10.90 -16.03
C SER A 345 1.80 11.07 -15.30
N ASP A 346 2.09 10.27 -14.28
CA ASP A 346 3.24 10.43 -13.42
C ASP A 346 4.16 9.18 -13.39
N LYS A 347 3.81 8.12 -14.16
CA LYS A 347 4.60 6.91 -14.51
C LYS A 347 5.89 7.19 -15.33
N ARG A 348 6.68 8.19 -14.94
CA ARG A 348 7.88 8.68 -15.68
C ARG A 348 8.98 7.64 -15.81
N ARG A 349 9.25 6.88 -14.74
CA ARG A 349 10.27 5.83 -14.71
C ARG A 349 9.92 4.68 -15.65
N GLU A 350 8.63 4.34 -15.75
CA GLU A 350 8.11 3.35 -16.70
C GLU A 350 8.29 3.84 -18.15
N TRP A 351 7.83 5.06 -18.46
CA TRP A 351 7.96 5.60 -19.83
C TRP A 351 9.42 5.75 -20.30
N ILE A 352 10.36 6.17 -19.43
CA ILE A 352 11.76 6.32 -19.84
C ILE A 352 12.50 4.99 -20.04
N SER A 353 12.10 3.90 -19.37
CA SER A 353 12.87 2.64 -19.29
C SER A 353 12.17 1.39 -19.83
N GLY A 354 10.84 1.40 -19.98
CA GLY A 354 10.04 0.22 -20.33
C GLY A 354 9.72 -0.73 -19.16
N PHE A 355 10.31 -0.52 -17.97
CA PHE A 355 10.07 -1.37 -16.80
C PHE A 355 8.84 -0.92 -15.97
N THR A 356 7.88 -1.83 -15.76
CA THR A 356 6.53 -1.52 -15.22
C THR A 356 6.29 -1.88 -13.75
N GLY A 357 7.13 -2.68 -13.09
CA GLY A 357 6.93 -3.09 -11.70
C GLY A 357 6.82 -1.91 -10.72
N SER A 358 6.14 -2.02 -9.57
CA SER A 358 5.80 -0.85 -8.73
C SER A 358 7.00 -0.08 -8.19
N ALA A 359 8.11 -0.76 -7.85
CA ALA A 359 9.28 -0.14 -7.24
C ALA A 359 10.49 -0.09 -8.19
N GLY A 360 11.20 1.04 -8.19
CA GLY A 360 12.49 1.20 -8.86
C GLY A 360 12.89 2.66 -9.05
N VAL A 361 14.17 2.92 -9.28
CA VAL A 361 14.69 4.25 -9.60
C VAL A 361 15.57 4.17 -10.84
N ALA A 362 15.25 4.97 -11.84
CA ALA A 362 16.07 5.13 -13.03
C ALA A 362 17.14 6.21 -12.78
N VAL A 363 18.39 5.85 -13.03
CA VAL A 363 19.58 6.70 -12.87
C VAL A 363 20.26 6.80 -14.24
N VAL A 364 20.08 7.94 -14.91
CA VAL A 364 20.66 8.19 -16.25
C VAL A 364 21.88 9.08 -16.11
N SER A 365 23.01 8.68 -16.69
CA SER A 365 24.21 9.51 -16.79
C SER A 365 24.41 10.09 -18.20
N LYS A 366 25.40 10.98 -18.32
CA LYS A 366 25.91 11.51 -19.61
C LYS A 366 26.18 10.40 -20.66
N THR A 367 26.41 9.14 -20.28
CA THR A 367 26.75 8.02 -21.19
C THR A 367 25.92 6.74 -21.02
N THR A 368 25.40 6.46 -19.82
CA THR A 368 24.85 5.13 -19.45
C THR A 368 23.49 5.29 -18.78
N ALA A 369 22.65 4.26 -18.77
CA ALA A 369 21.42 4.24 -17.98
C ALA A 369 21.41 3.02 -17.05
N TYR A 370 20.88 3.21 -15.84
CA TYR A 370 20.77 2.18 -14.81
C TYR A 370 19.35 2.16 -14.23
N LEU A 371 18.80 0.97 -13.98
CA LEU A 371 17.61 0.80 -13.16
C LEU A 371 18.04 0.12 -11.85
N VAL A 372 17.78 0.77 -10.72
CA VAL A 372 17.92 0.14 -9.39
C VAL A 372 16.56 -0.32 -8.92
N THR A 373 16.40 -1.60 -8.60
CA THR A 373 15.16 -2.16 -8.02
C THR A 373 15.43 -3.36 -7.11
N ASP A 374 14.44 -3.69 -6.27
CA ASP A 374 14.50 -4.75 -5.26
C ASP A 374 14.18 -6.15 -5.81
N SER A 375 14.40 -7.17 -4.98
CA SER A 375 14.36 -8.59 -5.37
C SER A 375 13.02 -9.09 -5.94
N ARG A 376 11.91 -8.39 -5.69
CA ARG A 376 10.61 -8.73 -6.30
C ARG A 376 10.63 -8.56 -7.83
N TYR A 377 11.52 -7.71 -8.34
CA TYR A 377 11.49 -7.18 -9.69
C TYR A 377 12.73 -7.49 -10.54
N TRP A 378 13.77 -8.14 -10.01
CA TRP A 378 15.02 -8.39 -10.75
C TRP A 378 14.80 -9.16 -12.07
N LEU A 379 14.00 -10.23 -12.07
CA LEU A 379 13.73 -11.01 -13.28
C LEU A 379 12.80 -10.27 -14.25
N GLN A 380 11.78 -9.57 -13.76
CA GLN A 380 10.92 -8.70 -14.59
C GLN A 380 11.76 -7.62 -15.31
N ALA A 381 12.67 -6.96 -14.60
CA ALA A 381 13.56 -5.95 -15.17
C ALA A 381 14.53 -6.53 -16.21
N ARG A 382 15.09 -7.74 -15.97
CA ARG A 382 15.91 -8.46 -16.97
C ARG A 382 15.15 -8.74 -18.27
N THR A 383 13.83 -8.95 -18.20
CA THR A 383 12.95 -9.15 -19.36
C THR A 383 12.54 -7.84 -20.03
N GLN A 384 12.07 -6.85 -19.28
CA GLN A 384 11.48 -5.62 -19.82
C GLN A 384 12.49 -4.57 -20.32
N LEU A 385 13.70 -4.49 -19.73
CA LEU A 385 14.70 -3.49 -20.12
C LEU A 385 15.36 -3.80 -21.46
N ASP A 386 15.63 -2.76 -22.27
CA ASP A 386 16.43 -2.86 -23.48
C ASP A 386 17.96 -2.88 -23.21
N THR A 387 18.77 -2.89 -24.27
CA THR A 387 20.23 -2.92 -24.20
C THR A 387 20.90 -1.61 -23.78
N ASN A 388 20.16 -0.51 -23.63
CA ASN A 388 20.66 0.76 -23.12
C ASN A 388 20.74 0.80 -21.58
N TRP A 389 19.97 -0.05 -20.90
CA TRP A 389 19.84 -0.06 -19.44
C TRP A 389 20.67 -1.18 -18.79
N ASN A 390 21.20 -0.87 -17.61
CA ASN A 390 21.91 -1.81 -16.75
C ASN A 390 21.06 -2.02 -15.49
N LEU A 391 20.62 -3.26 -15.23
CA LEU A 391 19.97 -3.59 -13.97
C LEU A 391 20.98 -3.53 -12.81
N VAL A 392 20.55 -2.95 -11.71
CA VAL A 392 21.24 -2.92 -10.41
C VAL A 392 20.33 -3.59 -9.40
N GLU A 393 20.77 -4.75 -8.92
CA GLU A 393 20.01 -5.59 -7.99
C GLU A 393 20.16 -5.06 -6.55
N GLY A 394 19.28 -4.14 -6.16
CA GLY A 394 19.30 -3.48 -4.85
C GLY A 394 18.97 -4.45 -3.72
N GLY A 395 19.79 -4.45 -2.66
CA GLY A 395 19.70 -5.41 -1.56
C GLY A 395 20.27 -6.79 -1.86
N SER A 396 20.99 -6.97 -2.98
CA SER A 396 21.74 -8.20 -3.28
C SER A 396 22.98 -8.34 -2.38
N VAL A 397 23.41 -9.59 -2.15
CA VAL A 397 24.54 -9.88 -1.24
C VAL A 397 25.84 -9.32 -1.81
N GLY A 398 26.39 -8.30 -1.15
CA GLY A 398 27.58 -7.57 -1.61
C GLY A 398 27.31 -6.53 -2.71
N GLY A 399 26.04 -6.35 -3.11
CA GLY A 399 25.60 -5.25 -3.95
C GLY A 399 25.28 -3.98 -3.14
N PRO A 400 24.80 -2.92 -3.79
CA PRO A 400 24.32 -1.72 -3.10
C PRO A 400 23.02 -2.02 -2.35
N THR A 401 22.84 -1.37 -1.20
CA THR A 401 21.63 -1.51 -0.38
C THR A 401 20.40 -0.96 -1.12
N ASP A 402 20.54 0.22 -1.72
CA ASP A 402 19.49 0.90 -2.49
C ASP A 402 20.08 1.80 -3.59
N TRP A 403 19.25 2.66 -4.19
CA TRP A 403 19.68 3.59 -5.21
C TRP A 403 20.52 4.77 -4.67
N ILE A 404 20.34 5.13 -3.40
CA ILE A 404 21.12 6.20 -2.73
C ILE A 404 22.56 5.73 -2.56
N ASP A 405 22.75 4.52 -2.02
CA ASP A 405 24.05 3.86 -1.88
C ASP A 405 24.73 3.67 -3.25
N PHE A 406 24.00 3.12 -4.23
CA PHE A 406 24.49 2.98 -5.61
C PHE A 406 25.01 4.30 -6.21
N LEU A 407 24.29 5.40 -5.98
CA LEU A 407 24.61 6.73 -6.48
C LEU A 407 25.79 7.37 -5.71
N VAL A 408 25.77 7.32 -4.38
CA VAL A 408 26.82 7.91 -3.51
C VAL A 408 28.16 7.18 -3.66
N ALA A 409 28.15 5.90 -4.01
CA ALA A 409 29.35 5.15 -4.38
C ALA A 409 29.99 5.63 -5.70
N ARG A 410 29.22 6.28 -6.59
CA ARG A 410 29.64 6.72 -7.94
C ARG A 410 29.76 8.23 -8.10
N ALA A 411 29.12 9.00 -7.23
CA ALA A 411 29.21 10.45 -7.22
C ALA A 411 30.62 10.91 -6.78
N LYS A 412 31.23 11.74 -7.63
CA LYS A 412 32.46 12.49 -7.31
C LYS A 412 32.46 13.78 -8.12
N ASP A 413 32.58 14.91 -7.44
CA ASP A 413 32.56 16.27 -8.01
C ASP A 413 31.36 16.52 -8.95
N SER A 414 30.27 15.75 -8.77
CA SER A 414 29.19 15.59 -9.75
C SER A 414 27.99 16.50 -9.47
N ARG A 415 27.34 16.98 -10.54
CA ARG A 415 26.05 17.66 -10.50
C ARG A 415 24.92 16.70 -10.86
N ILE A 416 24.06 16.41 -9.87
CA ILE A 416 23.04 15.37 -9.94
C ILE A 416 21.66 16.02 -9.99
N GLY A 417 20.97 15.95 -11.12
CA GLY A 417 19.62 16.49 -11.25
C GLY A 417 18.55 15.54 -10.71
N ILE A 418 17.56 16.07 -10.00
CA ILE A 418 16.34 15.36 -9.61
C ILE A 418 15.18 16.34 -9.49
N ASP A 419 13.97 15.94 -9.87
CA ASP A 419 12.78 16.74 -9.61
C ASP A 419 12.45 16.74 -8.11
N ALA A 420 12.62 17.88 -7.43
CA ALA A 420 12.42 18.01 -5.99
C ALA A 420 10.98 17.69 -5.53
N ARG A 421 10.02 17.60 -6.44
CA ARG A 421 8.64 17.18 -6.15
C ARG A 421 8.55 15.66 -5.95
N MET A 422 9.38 14.88 -6.66
CA MET A 422 9.40 13.42 -6.63
C MET A 422 10.35 12.85 -5.55
N LEU A 423 10.85 13.71 -4.65
CA LEU A 423 11.86 13.37 -3.65
C LEU A 423 11.36 13.74 -2.25
N ALA A 424 11.21 12.76 -1.37
CA ALA A 424 10.85 12.97 0.04
C ALA A 424 11.91 13.79 0.80
N HIS A 425 11.46 14.59 1.78
CA HIS A 425 12.34 15.45 2.60
C HIS A 425 13.47 14.67 3.26
N GLU A 426 13.18 13.51 3.86
CA GLU A 426 14.18 12.65 4.53
C GLU A 426 15.25 12.13 3.56
N LYS A 427 14.84 11.62 2.39
CA LYS A 427 15.75 11.15 1.33
C LYS A 427 16.65 12.29 0.84
N ALA A 428 16.09 13.49 0.68
CA ALA A 428 16.85 14.69 0.28
C ALA A 428 17.88 15.12 1.33
N VAL A 429 17.54 15.11 2.62
CA VAL A 429 18.48 15.46 3.70
C VAL A 429 19.62 14.45 3.77
N LEU A 430 19.31 13.14 3.69
CA LEU A 430 20.30 12.07 3.64
C LEU A 430 21.28 12.25 2.47
N LEU A 431 20.76 12.33 1.24
CA LEU A 431 21.55 12.54 0.02
C LEU A 431 22.45 13.78 0.10
N ASN A 432 21.91 14.93 0.52
CA ASN A 432 22.71 16.16 0.61
C ASN A 432 23.88 16.02 1.61
N SER A 433 23.68 15.33 2.74
CA SER A 433 24.76 15.09 3.71
C SER A 433 25.84 14.14 3.18
N GLN A 434 25.46 13.08 2.47
CA GLN A 434 26.39 12.09 1.93
C GLN A 434 27.19 12.66 0.74
N LEU A 435 26.52 13.38 -0.17
CA LEU A 435 27.12 13.93 -1.39
C LEU A 435 28.12 15.08 -1.10
N GLN A 436 27.96 15.83 0.00
CA GLN A 436 28.93 16.85 0.43
C GLN A 436 30.35 16.27 0.59
N SER A 437 30.47 15.05 1.15
CA SER A 437 31.77 14.36 1.28
C SER A 437 32.44 13.99 -0.04
N LYS A 438 31.68 14.06 -1.16
CA LYS A 438 32.08 13.67 -2.51
C LYS A 438 32.28 14.88 -3.44
N GLY A 439 32.29 16.11 -2.91
CA GLY A 439 32.28 17.34 -3.73
C GLY A 439 31.03 17.50 -4.62
N SER A 440 30.04 16.63 -4.43
CA SER A 440 28.89 16.47 -5.33
C SER A 440 27.65 17.16 -4.78
N LYS A 441 26.73 17.57 -5.65
CA LYS A 441 25.55 18.36 -5.26
C LYS A 441 24.30 17.97 -6.05
N LEU A 442 23.17 17.98 -5.36
CA LEU A 442 21.87 17.92 -6.00
C LEU A 442 21.54 19.25 -6.71
N PHE A 443 20.90 19.13 -7.87
CA PHE A 443 20.31 20.22 -8.63
C PHE A 443 18.83 19.89 -8.88
N TYR A 444 17.98 20.92 -8.86
CA TYR A 444 16.53 20.74 -8.94
C TYR A 444 15.99 21.51 -10.15
N PRO A 445 15.85 20.87 -11.32
CA PRO A 445 15.28 21.51 -12.50
C PRO A 445 13.86 22.06 -12.24
N PRO A 446 13.48 23.22 -12.80
CA PRO A 446 12.18 23.84 -12.56
C PRO A 446 11.00 23.10 -13.22
N GLN A 447 11.29 22.19 -14.16
CA GLN A 447 10.35 21.28 -14.79
C GLN A 447 10.98 19.88 -14.83
N ASN A 448 10.17 18.83 -14.85
CA ASN A 448 10.69 17.47 -14.95
C ASN A 448 11.24 17.22 -16.36
N LEU A 449 12.47 16.71 -16.48
CA LEU A 449 13.11 16.56 -17.79
C LEU A 449 12.45 15.45 -18.63
N VAL A 450 11.78 14.47 -18.00
CA VAL A 450 10.97 13.46 -18.71
C VAL A 450 9.70 14.11 -19.30
N ASP A 451 9.03 14.97 -18.53
CA ASP A 451 7.80 15.66 -18.97
C ASP A 451 8.05 16.60 -20.17
N LEU A 452 9.29 17.05 -20.38
CA LEU A 452 9.71 17.87 -21.52
C LEU A 452 9.96 17.06 -22.82
N ILE A 453 10.10 15.73 -22.74
CA ILE A 453 10.34 14.85 -23.89
C ILE A 453 9.18 13.88 -24.16
N TRP A 454 8.30 13.66 -23.18
CA TRP A 454 7.10 12.83 -23.29
C TRP A 454 5.97 13.58 -24.02
N LYS A 455 6.07 13.62 -25.36
CA LYS A 455 5.15 14.35 -26.26
C LYS A 455 3.68 13.92 -26.12
N ASP A 456 3.48 12.64 -25.88
CA ASP A 456 2.21 11.91 -25.78
C ASP A 456 1.72 11.73 -24.33
N LYS A 457 2.27 12.51 -23.39
CA LYS A 457 2.00 12.39 -21.95
C LYS A 457 0.49 12.40 -21.62
N PRO A 458 -0.03 11.34 -20.97
CA PRO A 458 -1.43 11.29 -20.56
C PRO A 458 -1.81 12.43 -19.59
N PRO A 459 -3.01 13.02 -19.74
CA PRO A 459 -3.50 14.02 -18.80
C PRO A 459 -3.81 13.39 -17.44
N ARG A 460 -3.77 14.21 -16.37
CA ARG A 460 -4.24 13.80 -15.04
C ARG A 460 -5.74 13.50 -15.06
N SER A 461 -6.16 12.55 -14.22
CA SER A 461 -7.58 12.23 -14.00
C SER A 461 -8.37 13.47 -13.62
N LYS A 462 -9.55 13.63 -14.22
CA LYS A 462 -10.55 14.66 -13.84
C LYS A 462 -11.82 14.04 -13.24
N GLU A 463 -11.75 12.77 -12.84
CA GLU A 463 -12.87 12.11 -12.17
C GLU A 463 -13.26 12.83 -10.88
N ALA A 464 -14.55 12.81 -10.58
CA ALA A 464 -15.15 13.56 -9.50
C ALA A 464 -14.88 12.93 -8.12
N VAL A 465 -14.60 13.79 -7.15
CA VAL A 465 -14.50 13.40 -5.74
C VAL A 465 -15.91 13.21 -5.17
N TYR A 466 -16.06 12.30 -4.20
CA TYR A 466 -17.31 12.06 -3.50
C TYR A 466 -17.09 11.84 -1.99
N VAL A 467 -18.14 12.08 -1.20
CA VAL A 467 -18.14 11.87 0.26
C VAL A 467 -18.36 10.39 0.57
N GLN A 468 -17.56 9.81 1.46
CA GLN A 468 -17.80 8.48 2.03
C GLN A 468 -18.78 8.61 3.23
N PRO A 469 -19.97 7.98 3.20
CA PRO A 469 -20.95 8.11 4.28
C PRO A 469 -20.47 7.61 5.65
N LEU A 470 -20.96 8.25 6.72
CA LEU A 470 -20.58 7.95 8.11
C LEU A 470 -20.77 6.48 8.53
N LYS A 471 -21.75 5.79 7.92
CA LYS A 471 -21.98 4.33 8.07
C LYS A 471 -20.80 3.43 7.64
N TYR A 472 -19.76 3.99 7.02
CA TYR A 472 -18.53 3.31 6.64
C TYR A 472 -17.28 3.88 7.35
N THR A 473 -17.30 5.15 7.76
CA THR A 473 -16.14 5.83 8.36
C THR A 473 -16.14 5.87 9.89
N GLY A 474 -17.29 5.63 10.53
CA GLY A 474 -17.51 5.68 11.98
C GLY A 474 -17.41 7.07 12.63
N GLN A 475 -16.56 7.96 12.10
CA GLN A 475 -16.28 9.29 12.62
C GLN A 475 -16.45 10.37 11.54
N GLU A 476 -16.94 11.53 11.94
CA GLU A 476 -17.14 12.72 11.10
C GLU A 476 -15.82 13.48 10.86
N ALA A 477 -15.65 14.04 9.65
CA ALA A 477 -14.51 14.87 9.30
C ALA A 477 -14.31 16.07 10.24
N ASN A 478 -15.38 16.70 10.72
CA ASN A 478 -15.31 17.78 11.71
C ASN A 478 -14.59 17.34 13.01
N LYS A 479 -14.84 16.13 13.49
CA LYS A 479 -14.18 15.58 14.69
C LYS A 479 -12.72 15.22 14.42
N LYS A 480 -12.41 14.68 13.24
CA LYS A 480 -11.03 14.42 12.79
C LYS A 480 -10.21 15.72 12.70
N LEU A 481 -10.80 16.77 12.10
CA LEU A 481 -10.19 18.09 11.98
C LEU A 481 -10.02 18.81 13.32
N ALA A 482 -11.00 18.70 14.24
CA ALA A 482 -10.88 19.25 15.60
C ALA A 482 -9.71 18.61 16.37
N LYS A 483 -9.65 17.27 16.41
CA LYS A 483 -8.56 16.50 17.04
C LYS A 483 -7.19 16.87 16.43
N LEU A 484 -7.12 17.08 15.12
CA LEU A 484 -5.89 17.52 14.44
C LEU A 484 -5.47 18.94 14.85
N LYS A 485 -6.43 19.88 14.96
CA LYS A 485 -6.16 21.25 15.44
C LYS A 485 -5.71 21.28 16.91
N GLU A 486 -6.24 20.39 17.74
CA GLU A 486 -5.79 20.19 19.13
C GLU A 486 -4.37 19.62 19.20
N TRP A 487 -4.06 18.59 18.40
CA TRP A 487 -2.71 18.05 18.28
C TRP A 487 -1.69 19.10 17.82
N ILE A 488 -2.06 19.97 16.86
CA ILE A 488 -1.23 21.11 16.42
C ILE A 488 -0.94 22.05 17.61
N ARG A 489 -1.97 22.46 18.38
CA ARG A 489 -1.82 23.33 19.56
C ARG A 489 -0.94 22.70 20.65
N ALA A 490 -0.94 21.37 20.76
CA ALA A 490 -0.15 20.63 21.73
C ALA A 490 1.33 20.44 21.33
N GLN A 491 1.72 20.77 20.09
CA GLN A 491 3.11 20.60 19.67
C GLN A 491 4.05 21.64 20.31
N PRO A 492 5.25 21.23 20.75
CA PRO A 492 6.20 22.14 21.36
C PRO A 492 6.71 23.20 20.36
N PRO A 493 7.00 24.43 20.83
CA PRO A 493 7.60 25.46 20.01
C PRO A 493 9.02 25.08 19.58
N SER A 494 9.44 25.58 18.42
CA SER A 494 10.81 25.42 17.90
C SER A 494 11.79 26.36 18.60
N VAL A 495 12.01 26.13 19.89
CA VAL A 495 13.05 26.76 20.71
C VAL A 495 14.24 25.81 20.92
N PRO A 496 15.49 26.31 21.03
CA PRO A 496 16.60 25.49 21.48
C PRO A 496 16.37 25.02 22.92
N SER A 497 16.76 23.78 23.25
CA SER A 497 16.54 23.16 24.57
C SER A 497 17.20 23.87 25.75
N TYR A 498 18.15 24.76 25.49
CA TYR A 498 18.84 25.60 26.47
C TYR A 498 18.26 27.02 26.60
N SER A 499 17.28 27.39 25.76
CA SER A 499 16.60 28.69 25.83
C SER A 499 15.69 28.74 27.06
N LYS A 500 15.75 29.84 27.81
CA LYS A 500 14.85 30.12 28.96
C LYS A 500 13.82 31.21 28.66
N ASP A 501 13.95 31.87 27.52
CA ASP A 501 13.02 32.89 27.05
C ASP A 501 11.69 32.26 26.61
N PRO A 502 10.55 32.93 26.81
CA PRO A 502 9.26 32.44 26.34
C PRO A 502 9.25 32.34 24.79
N PRO A 503 8.60 31.32 24.22
CA PRO A 503 8.58 31.12 22.77
C PRO A 503 7.89 32.29 22.06
N THR A 504 8.54 32.83 21.04
CA THR A 504 7.94 33.85 20.17
C THR A 504 6.86 33.23 19.26
N ALA A 505 5.92 34.04 18.77
CA ALA A 505 4.89 33.59 17.82
C ALA A 505 5.52 32.90 16.58
N ALA A 506 6.65 33.41 16.09
CA ALA A 506 7.42 32.82 15.00
C ALA A 506 8.04 31.43 15.29
N GLN A 507 8.08 30.98 16.54
CA GLN A 507 8.56 29.66 16.95
C GLN A 507 7.42 28.67 17.26
N MET A 508 6.18 29.14 17.43
CA MET A 508 5.01 28.28 17.65
C MET A 508 4.67 27.47 16.39
N GLN A 509 4.14 26.26 16.60
CA GLN A 509 3.47 25.51 15.54
C GLN A 509 2.04 26.01 15.40
N ILE A 510 1.61 26.39 14.19
CA ILE A 510 0.28 26.98 13.95
C ILE A 510 -0.60 26.11 13.04
N GLY A 511 0.01 25.18 12.31
CA GLY A 511 -0.67 24.32 11.35
C GLY A 511 0.19 23.18 10.84
N THR A 512 -0.39 22.34 9.98
CA THR A 512 0.29 21.26 9.25
C THR A 512 -0.08 21.28 7.77
N LEU A 513 0.84 20.82 6.92
CA LEU A 513 0.59 20.57 5.50
C LEU A 513 0.58 19.06 5.25
N VAL A 514 -0.59 18.53 4.92
CA VAL A 514 -0.78 17.14 4.54
C VAL A 514 -0.57 17.01 3.03
N SER A 515 0.35 16.13 2.64
CA SER A 515 0.74 15.84 1.26
C SER A 515 0.30 14.44 0.80
N ASN A 516 0.31 13.45 1.70
CA ASN A 516 -0.16 12.09 1.46
C ASN A 516 -1.67 12.05 1.12
N LEU A 517 -2.02 11.51 -0.04
CA LEU A 517 -3.39 11.50 -0.57
C LEU A 517 -4.38 10.69 0.29
N ALA A 518 -3.94 9.54 0.82
CA ALA A 518 -4.78 8.70 1.69
C ALA A 518 -5.13 9.41 3.00
N CYS A 519 -4.20 10.22 3.53
CA CYS A 519 -4.42 11.04 4.73
C CYS A 519 -5.44 12.16 4.48
N ILE A 520 -5.40 12.80 3.31
CA ILE A 520 -6.38 13.83 2.92
C ILE A 520 -7.77 13.19 2.76
N ALA A 521 -7.85 12.05 2.05
CA ALA A 521 -9.07 11.28 1.88
C ALA A 521 -9.69 10.82 3.21
N TRP A 522 -8.87 10.31 4.15
CA TRP A 522 -9.34 9.85 5.46
C TRP A 522 -9.78 10.98 6.39
N VAL A 523 -9.04 12.10 6.47
CA VAL A 523 -9.41 13.23 7.35
C VAL A 523 -10.70 13.90 6.91
N LEU A 524 -10.90 14.06 5.60
CA LEU A 524 -12.08 14.72 5.04
C LEU A 524 -13.26 13.79 4.76
N ASN A 525 -13.14 12.47 5.02
CA ASN A 525 -14.10 11.45 4.58
C ASN A 525 -14.45 11.57 3.07
N LEU A 526 -13.46 11.86 2.23
CA LEU A 526 -13.60 11.97 0.77
C LEU A 526 -12.89 10.81 0.08
N ARG A 527 -13.30 10.48 -1.15
CA ARG A 527 -12.67 9.47 -2.03
C ARG A 527 -12.71 9.93 -3.49
N GLY A 528 -11.85 9.35 -4.33
CA GLY A 528 -11.70 9.67 -5.75
C GLY A 528 -11.19 8.48 -6.57
N ASP A 529 -10.79 8.74 -7.82
CA ASP A 529 -10.35 7.75 -8.82
C ASP A 529 -9.20 8.34 -9.67
N ASP A 530 -8.16 8.85 -8.99
CA ASP A 530 -7.00 9.48 -9.65
C ASP A 530 -5.81 8.54 -9.84
N ILE A 531 -5.67 7.60 -8.90
CA ILE A 531 -4.59 6.62 -8.83
C ILE A 531 -5.23 5.25 -9.06
N PRO A 532 -4.75 4.43 -10.03
CA PRO A 532 -5.27 3.08 -10.22
C PRO A 532 -5.35 2.31 -8.90
N PHE A 533 -6.47 1.62 -8.68
CA PHE A 533 -6.75 0.74 -7.53
C PHE A 533 -6.80 1.41 -6.13
N ASN A 534 -6.43 2.68 -6.02
CA ASN A 534 -6.33 3.42 -4.76
C ASN A 534 -7.35 4.57 -4.79
N PRO A 535 -8.44 4.54 -3.98
CA PRO A 535 -9.60 5.43 -4.14
C PRO A 535 -9.37 6.87 -3.60
N VAL A 536 -8.28 7.50 -4.04
CA VAL A 536 -7.77 8.80 -3.61
C VAL A 536 -7.77 9.80 -4.78
N PHE A 537 -7.48 11.07 -4.48
CA PHE A 537 -7.52 12.18 -5.45
C PHE A 537 -6.34 13.13 -5.22
N HIS A 538 -5.79 13.74 -6.28
CA HIS A 538 -4.67 14.68 -6.16
C HIS A 538 -5.10 15.95 -5.43
N ALA A 539 -4.55 16.16 -4.23
CA ALA A 539 -4.79 17.35 -3.45
C ALA A 539 -3.62 17.64 -2.48
N TYR A 540 -3.58 18.86 -1.97
CA TYR A 540 -2.89 19.18 -0.71
C TYR A 540 -3.90 19.70 0.30
N LEU A 541 -3.72 19.41 1.58
CA LEU A 541 -4.58 19.92 2.65
C LEU A 541 -3.74 20.67 3.68
N PHE A 542 -3.98 21.98 3.80
CA PHE A 542 -3.42 22.79 4.88
C PHE A 542 -4.45 22.90 6.02
N VAL A 543 -4.03 22.57 7.24
CA VAL A 543 -4.86 22.68 8.45
C VAL A 543 -4.13 23.55 9.46
N SER A 544 -4.68 24.72 9.79
CA SER A 544 -4.21 25.55 10.91
C SER A 544 -5.20 25.57 12.06
N ILE A 545 -4.78 26.17 13.18
CA ILE A 545 -5.63 26.45 14.35
C ILE A 545 -6.91 27.22 13.95
N GLU A 546 -6.83 28.07 12.93
CA GLU A 546 -7.88 29.00 12.50
C GLU A 546 -8.62 28.54 11.24
N GLN A 547 -7.87 28.16 10.20
CA GLN A 547 -8.40 27.90 8.85
C GLN A 547 -8.08 26.48 8.37
N THR A 548 -8.77 26.03 7.33
CA THR A 548 -8.51 24.74 6.68
C THR A 548 -8.73 24.90 5.18
N VAL A 549 -7.75 24.54 4.37
CA VAL A 549 -7.70 24.86 2.94
C VAL A 549 -7.31 23.61 2.15
N LEU A 550 -8.23 23.16 1.29
CA LEU A 550 -8.03 22.08 0.33
C LEU A 550 -7.62 22.68 -1.03
N PHE A 551 -6.47 22.27 -1.54
CA PHE A 551 -5.94 22.63 -2.86
C PHE A 551 -6.24 21.47 -3.82
N ILE A 552 -7.14 21.67 -4.79
CA ILE A 552 -7.64 20.62 -5.69
C ILE A 552 -8.10 21.22 -7.04
N ASP A 553 -8.04 20.46 -8.14
CA ASP A 553 -8.64 20.87 -9.43
C ASP A 553 -10.16 21.07 -9.24
N ALA A 554 -10.64 22.27 -9.55
CA ALA A 554 -12.04 22.64 -9.40
C ALA A 554 -13.00 21.74 -10.20
N ALA A 555 -12.55 21.13 -11.31
CA ALA A 555 -13.34 20.19 -12.10
C ALA A 555 -13.74 18.90 -11.35
N LYS A 556 -13.05 18.59 -10.23
CA LYS A 556 -13.33 17.40 -9.41
C LYS A 556 -14.46 17.59 -8.39
N ILE A 557 -14.92 18.82 -8.18
CA ILE A 557 -15.87 19.17 -7.12
C ILE A 557 -17.27 19.34 -7.71
N SER A 558 -18.19 18.47 -7.32
CA SER A 558 -19.63 18.64 -7.54
C SER A 558 -20.26 19.52 -6.46
N ASP A 559 -21.43 20.10 -6.74
CA ASP A 559 -22.11 21.03 -5.82
C ASP A 559 -22.33 20.43 -4.42
N GLY A 560 -22.75 19.16 -4.34
CA GLY A 560 -22.92 18.47 -3.05
C GLY A 560 -21.61 18.24 -2.27
N VAL A 561 -20.46 18.18 -2.95
CA VAL A 561 -19.14 18.13 -2.29
C VAL A 561 -18.68 19.53 -1.88
N ASP A 562 -19.04 20.58 -2.64
CA ASP A 562 -18.80 21.96 -2.24
C ASP A 562 -19.65 22.36 -1.01
N GLU A 563 -20.93 21.96 -0.97
CA GLU A 563 -21.80 22.09 0.21
C GLU A 563 -21.26 21.30 1.41
N TYR A 564 -20.80 20.06 1.18
CA TYR A 564 -20.16 19.27 2.22
C TYR A 564 -18.92 19.98 2.80
N LEU A 565 -18.00 20.43 1.95
CA LEU A 565 -16.77 21.14 2.36
C LEU A 565 -17.08 22.45 3.10
N LYS A 566 -18.11 23.21 2.68
CA LYS A 566 -18.61 24.36 3.43
C LYS A 566 -19.14 23.97 4.80
N SER A 567 -19.90 22.88 4.92
CA SER A 567 -20.46 22.44 6.22
C SER A 567 -19.41 21.94 7.22
N ILE A 568 -18.22 21.55 6.74
CA ILE A 568 -17.05 21.26 7.58
C ILE A 568 -16.01 22.40 7.65
N ASN A 569 -16.38 23.61 7.20
CA ASN A 569 -15.56 24.82 7.18
C ASN A 569 -14.17 24.63 6.52
N VAL A 570 -14.14 23.92 5.40
CA VAL A 570 -12.96 23.74 4.56
C VAL A 570 -13.06 24.62 3.32
N GLN A 571 -12.13 25.59 3.22
CA GLN A 571 -11.98 26.44 2.05
C GLN A 571 -11.38 25.65 0.88
N ARG A 572 -11.68 26.05 -0.36
CA ARG A 572 -11.09 25.47 -1.57
C ARG A 572 -10.23 26.47 -2.32
N ARG A 573 -9.15 25.99 -2.95
CA ARG A 573 -8.28 26.71 -3.90
C ARG A 573 -7.83 25.76 -5.01
N ASP A 574 -7.23 26.27 -6.08
CA ASP A 574 -6.68 25.40 -7.13
C ASP A 574 -5.55 24.52 -6.58
N TYR A 575 -5.34 23.34 -7.17
CA TYR A 575 -4.23 22.45 -6.82
C TYR A 575 -2.86 23.17 -6.83
N ASN A 576 -2.64 24.11 -7.77
CA ASN A 576 -1.38 24.82 -7.92
C ASN A 576 -1.25 26.05 -7.00
N ASP A 577 -2.34 26.55 -6.41
CA ASP A 577 -2.30 27.67 -5.47
C ASP A 577 -1.48 27.36 -4.21
N VAL A 578 -1.25 26.06 -3.91
CA VAL A 578 -0.39 25.61 -2.82
C VAL A 578 1.00 26.26 -2.91
N TRP A 579 1.58 26.38 -4.10
CA TRP A 579 2.91 26.97 -4.28
C TRP A 579 2.89 28.47 -3.96
N THR A 580 1.84 29.19 -4.35
CA THR A 580 1.66 30.62 -4.05
C THR A 580 1.46 30.84 -2.56
N PHE A 581 0.57 30.06 -1.93
CA PHE A 581 0.27 30.08 -0.50
C PHE A 581 1.52 29.82 0.36
N MET A 582 2.29 28.77 0.03
CA MET A 582 3.52 28.40 0.74
C MET A 582 4.62 29.44 0.59
N ARG A 583 4.75 30.07 -0.59
CA ARG A 583 5.72 31.16 -0.82
C ARG A 583 5.39 32.40 0.00
N ARG A 584 4.12 32.81 -0.04
CA ARG A 584 3.60 34.07 0.54
C ARG A 584 3.38 34.03 2.04
N LYS A 585 3.40 32.85 2.69
CA LYS A 585 3.14 32.69 4.13
C LYS A 585 1.73 33.18 4.50
N GLU A 586 0.73 32.76 3.72
CA GLU A 586 -0.68 33.21 3.87
C GLU A 586 -1.38 32.70 5.14
N TRP A 587 -0.69 31.94 5.99
CA TRP A 587 -1.15 31.56 7.33
C TRP A 587 -0.76 32.54 8.45
N GLY A 588 -0.03 33.63 8.13
CA GLY A 588 0.47 34.55 9.14
C GLY A 588 1.73 34.03 9.84
N GLU A 589 1.96 34.45 11.09
CA GLU A 589 3.18 34.10 11.85
C GLU A 589 3.25 32.60 12.24
N GLY A 590 4.38 32.20 12.83
CA GLY A 590 4.64 30.80 13.23
C GLY A 590 5.13 29.87 12.12
N ARG A 591 5.29 28.60 12.51
CA ARG A 591 5.78 27.48 11.69
C ARG A 591 4.68 26.49 11.35
N ILE A 592 4.84 25.80 10.23
CA ILE A 592 3.97 24.70 9.82
C ILE A 592 4.68 23.35 9.96
N ILE A 593 3.93 22.33 10.35
CA ILE A 593 4.41 20.96 10.44
C ILE A 593 4.39 20.34 9.03
N ILE A 594 5.42 19.55 8.71
CA ILE A 594 5.47 18.68 7.52
C ILE A 594 5.94 17.27 7.93
N THR A 595 5.59 16.27 7.13
CA THR A 595 6.07 14.89 7.34
C THR A 595 7.46 14.67 6.71
N PRO A 596 8.26 13.69 7.16
CA PRO A 596 9.52 13.32 6.52
C PRO A 596 9.37 12.91 5.04
N GLN A 597 8.18 12.39 4.67
CA GLN A 597 7.80 11.97 3.33
C GLN A 597 7.35 13.14 2.43
N THR A 598 7.06 14.31 3.00
CA THR A 598 6.61 15.48 2.23
C THR A 598 7.67 15.90 1.21
N SER A 599 7.25 16.20 -0.02
CA SER A 599 8.17 16.51 -1.13
C SER A 599 9.13 17.66 -0.82
N TYR A 600 10.40 17.49 -1.17
CA TYR A 600 11.47 18.44 -0.85
C TYR A 600 11.29 19.81 -1.52
N ALA A 601 10.57 19.88 -2.64
CA ALA A 601 10.13 21.13 -3.25
C ALA A 601 9.36 22.04 -2.29
N LEU A 602 8.51 21.47 -1.43
CA LEU A 602 7.79 22.23 -0.40
C LEU A 602 8.76 22.69 0.70
N SER A 603 9.67 21.82 1.16
CA SER A 603 10.69 22.20 2.15
C SER A 603 11.60 23.34 1.68
N LEU A 604 12.04 23.29 0.41
CA LEU A 604 12.84 24.33 -0.24
C LEU A 604 12.08 25.67 -0.29
N MET A 605 10.81 25.65 -0.64
CA MET A 605 9.98 26.85 -0.70
C MET A 605 9.62 27.43 0.67
N LEU A 606 9.51 26.60 1.70
CA LEU A 606 9.28 27.04 3.07
C LEU A 606 10.54 27.64 3.71
N THR A 607 11.72 27.12 3.39
CA THR A 607 13.00 27.35 4.11
C THR A 607 12.98 26.83 5.56
N SER A 608 14.15 26.43 6.08
CA SER A 608 14.31 25.76 7.40
C SER A 608 13.81 26.57 8.61
N TYR A 609 13.49 27.85 8.43
CA TYR A 609 12.94 28.72 9.47
C TYR A 609 11.41 28.68 9.57
N ARG A 610 10.68 28.18 8.56
CA ARG A 610 9.20 28.22 8.52
C ARG A 610 8.51 26.88 8.78
N TYR A 611 9.24 25.78 8.94
CA TYR A 611 8.65 24.46 9.18
C TYR A 611 9.32 23.69 10.32
N THR A 612 8.65 22.62 10.75
CA THR A 612 9.16 21.57 11.64
C THR A 612 8.78 20.22 11.07
N VAL A 613 9.69 19.24 11.10
CA VAL A 613 9.42 17.88 10.63
C VAL A 613 8.94 17.02 11.80
N LEU A 614 7.79 16.38 11.68
CA LEU A 614 7.24 15.43 12.66
C LEU A 614 6.61 14.22 11.94
N PRO A 615 6.52 13.05 12.58
CA PRO A 615 5.75 11.91 12.05
C PRO A 615 4.29 12.27 11.73
N SER A 616 3.69 11.48 10.83
CA SER A 616 2.33 11.69 10.34
C SER A 616 1.30 11.17 11.34
N ILE A 617 0.88 12.03 12.27
CA ILE A 617 -0.18 11.70 13.26
C ILE A 617 -1.49 11.19 12.61
N ILE A 618 -1.74 11.58 11.36
CA ILE A 618 -2.91 11.12 10.58
C ILE A 618 -2.72 9.65 10.15
N GLU A 619 -1.50 9.21 9.86
CA GLU A 619 -1.19 7.80 9.57
C GLU A 619 -1.35 6.95 10.82
N GLU A 620 -0.86 7.42 11.98
CA GLU A 620 -1.10 6.79 13.29
C GLU A 620 -2.60 6.64 13.59
N TRP A 621 -3.42 7.68 13.34
CA TRP A 621 -4.86 7.63 13.64
C TRP A 621 -5.69 6.81 12.66
N LYS A 622 -5.34 6.73 11.37
CA LYS A 622 -6.07 5.88 10.40
C LYS A 622 -5.61 4.41 10.42
N ALA A 623 -4.41 4.14 10.92
CA ALA A 623 -3.89 2.78 11.09
C ALA A 623 -4.75 1.97 12.09
N VAL A 624 -5.24 2.61 13.14
CA VAL A 624 -6.20 2.08 14.13
C VAL A 624 -7.63 2.29 13.63
N LYS A 625 -8.29 1.21 13.20
CA LYS A 625 -9.63 1.26 12.60
C LYS A 625 -10.70 1.37 13.68
N THR A 626 -11.72 2.20 13.43
CA THR A 626 -12.92 2.27 14.29
C THR A 626 -13.71 0.96 14.23
N PRO A 627 -14.58 0.65 15.22
CA PRO A 627 -15.44 -0.53 15.16
C PRO A 627 -16.30 -0.63 13.90
N ILE A 628 -16.74 0.52 13.35
CA ILE A 628 -17.52 0.58 12.11
C ILE A 628 -16.67 0.24 10.88
N GLU A 629 -15.40 0.66 10.84
CA GLU A 629 -14.44 0.25 9.81
C GLU A 629 -14.07 -1.24 9.93
N ILE A 630 -13.95 -1.79 11.15
CA ILE A 630 -13.70 -3.23 11.38
C ILE A 630 -14.88 -4.09 10.92
N GLU A 631 -16.12 -3.76 11.27
CA GLU A 631 -17.29 -4.52 10.81
C GLU A 631 -17.53 -4.34 9.30
N GLY A 632 -17.19 -3.18 8.74
CA GLY A 632 -17.14 -2.96 7.29
C GLY A 632 -16.13 -3.89 6.59
N LEU A 633 -14.93 -4.01 7.15
CA LEU A 633 -13.89 -4.93 6.66
C LEU A 633 -14.31 -6.41 6.79
N LYS A 634 -14.94 -6.82 7.90
CA LYS A 634 -15.51 -8.18 8.04
C LYS A 634 -16.54 -8.45 6.93
N ALA A 635 -17.47 -7.51 6.69
CA ALA A 635 -18.43 -7.62 5.60
C ALA A 635 -17.78 -7.63 4.21
N ALA A 636 -16.64 -6.94 4.03
CA ALA A 636 -15.85 -6.98 2.81
C ALA A 636 -15.29 -8.39 2.54
N TYR A 637 -14.55 -8.97 3.49
CA TYR A 637 -13.93 -10.29 3.32
C TYR A 637 -14.93 -11.45 3.24
N VAL A 638 -16.15 -11.31 3.78
CA VAL A 638 -17.24 -12.29 3.54
C VAL A 638 -17.66 -12.29 2.07
N ARG A 639 -17.95 -11.11 1.49
CA ARG A 639 -18.39 -11.00 0.09
C ARG A 639 -17.27 -11.33 -0.90
N ASP A 640 -16.03 -10.94 -0.58
CA ASP A 640 -14.87 -11.28 -1.38
C ASP A 640 -14.63 -12.80 -1.33
N GLY A 641 -14.76 -13.43 -0.16
CA GLY A 641 -14.75 -14.88 0.01
C GLY A 641 -15.82 -15.61 -0.81
N VAL A 642 -17.04 -15.07 -0.89
CA VAL A 642 -18.10 -15.59 -1.79
C VAL A 642 -17.66 -15.56 -3.25
N ALA A 643 -17.06 -14.45 -3.71
CA ALA A 643 -16.57 -14.34 -5.08
C ALA A 643 -15.40 -15.33 -5.35
N TYR A 644 -14.45 -15.40 -4.43
CA TYR A 644 -13.27 -16.27 -4.51
C TYR A 644 -13.65 -17.76 -4.53
N VAL A 645 -14.62 -18.18 -3.70
CA VAL A 645 -15.12 -19.57 -3.67
C VAL A 645 -15.93 -19.92 -4.93
N ARG A 646 -16.77 -19.01 -5.44
CA ARG A 646 -17.47 -19.21 -6.73
C ARG A 646 -16.48 -19.34 -7.89
N TRP A 647 -15.40 -18.57 -7.86
CA TRP A 647 -14.32 -18.62 -8.82
C TRP A 647 -13.51 -19.92 -8.75
N LEU A 648 -13.02 -20.33 -7.57
CA LEU A 648 -12.29 -21.61 -7.40
C LEU A 648 -13.15 -22.80 -7.87
N ALA A 649 -14.42 -22.84 -7.48
CA ALA A 649 -15.36 -23.88 -7.89
C ALA A 649 -15.69 -23.86 -9.40
N TRP A 650 -15.65 -22.69 -10.05
CA TRP A 650 -15.76 -22.57 -11.50
C TRP A 650 -14.49 -23.04 -12.22
N LEU A 651 -13.32 -22.64 -11.71
CA LEU A 651 -12.01 -22.91 -12.28
C LEU A 651 -11.71 -24.41 -12.27
N GLU A 652 -11.81 -25.04 -11.09
CA GLU A 652 -11.56 -26.47 -10.94
C GLU A 652 -12.55 -27.31 -11.76
N TYR A 653 -13.83 -26.92 -11.81
CA TYR A 653 -14.83 -27.56 -12.66
C TYR A 653 -14.48 -27.45 -14.16
N LYS A 654 -14.02 -26.29 -14.63
CA LYS A 654 -13.62 -26.16 -16.04
C LYS A 654 -12.34 -26.94 -16.36
N MET A 655 -11.37 -26.95 -15.45
CA MET A 655 -10.15 -27.76 -15.56
C MET A 655 -10.44 -29.27 -15.51
N SER A 656 -11.44 -29.73 -14.75
CA SER A 656 -11.85 -31.16 -14.74
C SER A 656 -12.65 -31.56 -15.98
N GLN A 657 -13.34 -30.62 -16.63
CA GLN A 657 -13.95 -30.81 -17.95
C GLN A 657 -12.95 -30.68 -19.12
N GLY A 658 -11.63 -30.59 -18.85
CA GLY A 658 -10.59 -30.55 -19.88
C GLY A 658 -10.47 -29.23 -20.66
N TYR A 659 -11.05 -28.13 -20.16
CA TYR A 659 -10.84 -26.81 -20.75
C TYR A 659 -9.45 -26.31 -20.39
N SER A 660 -8.67 -25.89 -21.39
CA SER A 660 -7.52 -25.01 -21.16
C SER A 660 -8.02 -23.62 -20.78
N ILE A 661 -7.40 -23.03 -19.77
CA ILE A 661 -7.66 -21.66 -19.27
C ILE A 661 -6.31 -20.97 -19.12
N THR A 662 -6.21 -19.69 -19.45
CA THR A 662 -4.99 -18.90 -19.24
C THR A 662 -4.94 -18.23 -17.87
N GLU A 663 -3.74 -17.79 -17.47
CA GLU A 663 -3.55 -16.96 -16.27
C GLU A 663 -4.42 -15.70 -16.28
N TYR A 664 -4.52 -14.99 -17.42
CA TYR A 664 -5.35 -13.79 -17.56
C TYR A 664 -6.85 -14.11 -17.57
N GLU A 665 -7.28 -15.17 -18.25
CA GLU A 665 -8.69 -15.63 -18.21
C GLU A 665 -9.11 -15.98 -16.78
N ALA A 666 -8.26 -16.69 -16.03
CA ALA A 666 -8.50 -17.01 -14.63
C ALA A 666 -8.58 -15.75 -13.76
N ALA A 667 -7.63 -14.82 -13.90
CA ALA A 667 -7.60 -13.55 -13.19
C ALA A 667 -8.86 -12.70 -13.48
N TRP A 668 -9.19 -12.53 -14.76
CA TRP A 668 -10.34 -11.74 -15.19
C TRP A 668 -11.65 -12.33 -14.67
N ARG A 669 -11.79 -13.66 -14.67
CA ARG A 669 -13.00 -14.32 -14.19
C ARG A 669 -13.24 -14.12 -12.69
N LEU A 670 -12.19 -14.03 -11.87
CA LEU A 670 -12.32 -13.65 -10.45
C LEU A 670 -12.82 -12.20 -10.30
N THR A 671 -12.31 -11.27 -11.12
CA THR A 671 -12.81 -9.89 -11.18
C THR A 671 -14.30 -9.84 -11.57
N GLU A 672 -14.76 -10.67 -12.50
CA GLU A 672 -16.19 -10.78 -12.83
C GLU A 672 -17.04 -11.27 -11.66
N PHE A 673 -16.59 -12.28 -10.90
CA PHE A 673 -17.28 -12.71 -9.69
C PHE A 673 -17.28 -11.61 -8.60
N ARG A 674 -16.19 -10.85 -8.45
CA ARG A 674 -16.13 -9.68 -7.52
C ARG A 674 -17.06 -8.55 -7.92
N ARG A 675 -17.21 -8.26 -9.22
CA ARG A 675 -18.14 -7.25 -9.77
C ARG A 675 -19.62 -7.55 -9.47
N MET A 676 -19.98 -8.81 -9.19
CA MET A 676 -21.32 -9.19 -8.68
C MET A 676 -21.54 -8.82 -7.20
N GLY A 677 -20.46 -8.50 -6.47
CA GLY A 677 -20.50 -8.18 -5.05
C GLY A 677 -21.08 -6.80 -4.75
N LYS A 678 -22.04 -6.74 -3.82
CA LYS A 678 -22.55 -5.46 -3.29
C LYS A 678 -21.40 -4.61 -2.74
N ASN A 679 -21.49 -3.29 -2.94
CA ASN A 679 -20.51 -2.26 -2.57
C ASN A 679 -19.18 -2.28 -3.37
N TYR A 680 -18.97 -3.19 -4.34
CA TYR A 680 -17.73 -3.27 -5.14
C TYR A 680 -17.41 -1.97 -5.89
N ARG A 681 -16.12 -1.62 -5.98
CA ARG A 681 -15.62 -0.37 -6.57
C ARG A 681 -14.42 -0.52 -7.50
N GLY A 682 -13.81 -1.69 -7.59
CA GLY A 682 -12.65 -1.96 -8.42
C GLY A 682 -11.73 -3.00 -7.77
N LEU A 683 -10.60 -3.31 -8.39
CA LEU A 683 -9.55 -4.08 -7.73
C LEU A 683 -8.74 -3.20 -6.77
N ALA A 684 -8.07 -3.81 -5.79
CA ALA A 684 -7.19 -3.12 -4.84
C ALA A 684 -5.72 -3.01 -5.31
N TYR A 685 -5.35 -3.83 -6.29
CA TYR A 685 -4.07 -3.87 -7.02
C TYR A 685 -4.29 -4.69 -8.30
N GLU A 686 -3.26 -4.85 -9.15
CA GLU A 686 -3.34 -5.70 -10.34
C GLU A 686 -3.37 -7.19 -9.94
N ASN A 687 -4.27 -7.97 -10.54
CA ASN A 687 -4.41 -9.39 -10.19
C ASN A 687 -3.14 -10.17 -10.56
N ILE A 688 -2.45 -10.69 -9.55
CA ILE A 688 -1.39 -11.68 -9.72
C ILE A 688 -2.08 -13.04 -9.92
N SER A 689 -1.84 -13.67 -11.06
CA SER A 689 -2.38 -14.98 -11.40
C SER A 689 -1.29 -15.69 -12.18
N ALA A 690 -0.74 -16.75 -11.58
CA ALA A 690 0.59 -17.22 -11.93
C ALA A 690 0.67 -18.75 -11.79
N THR A 691 1.13 -19.43 -12.83
CA THR A 691 1.38 -20.88 -12.86
C THR A 691 2.85 -21.17 -13.18
N GLY A 692 3.34 -22.38 -12.91
CA GLY A 692 4.71 -22.77 -13.24
C GLY A 692 5.76 -21.72 -12.86
N ALA A 693 6.69 -21.44 -13.78
CA ALA A 693 7.77 -20.47 -13.57
C ALA A 693 7.28 -19.05 -13.21
N ASN A 694 6.09 -18.64 -13.65
CA ASN A 694 5.53 -17.33 -13.32
C ASN A 694 5.16 -17.23 -11.84
N ALA A 695 4.71 -18.33 -11.21
CA ALA A 695 4.41 -18.34 -9.78
C ALA A 695 5.65 -18.09 -8.89
N ALA A 696 6.87 -18.24 -9.43
CA ALA A 696 8.12 -17.88 -8.76
C ALA A 696 8.43 -16.37 -8.76
N LEU A 697 7.59 -15.55 -9.40
CA LEU A 697 7.67 -14.08 -9.37
C LEU A 697 6.64 -13.54 -8.37
N PRO A 698 7.05 -12.94 -7.23
CA PRO A 698 6.11 -12.54 -6.18
C PRO A 698 5.01 -11.56 -6.64
N HIS A 699 5.30 -10.75 -7.66
CA HIS A 699 4.48 -9.65 -8.20
C HIS A 699 4.20 -9.82 -9.72
N TYR A 700 4.11 -11.04 -10.25
CA TYR A 700 3.78 -11.26 -11.67
C TYR A 700 2.32 -10.94 -12.00
N VAL A 701 2.10 -10.11 -13.03
CA VAL A 701 0.79 -9.80 -13.59
C VAL A 701 0.71 -10.39 -15.00
N PRO A 702 -0.26 -11.27 -15.31
CA PRO A 702 -0.46 -11.74 -16.68
C PRO A 702 -1.17 -10.69 -17.53
N HIS A 703 -0.73 -10.54 -18.78
CA HIS A 703 -1.37 -9.69 -19.77
C HIS A 703 -1.81 -10.55 -20.98
N LYS A 704 -2.90 -10.17 -21.65
CA LYS A 704 -3.56 -10.91 -22.77
C LYS A 704 -2.64 -11.44 -23.88
N ASN A 705 -1.44 -10.88 -24.05
CA ASN A 705 -0.52 -11.22 -25.13
C ASN A 705 0.68 -12.10 -24.70
N ASP A 706 1.00 -12.10 -23.40
CA ASP A 706 2.14 -12.83 -22.81
C ASP A 706 1.69 -13.93 -21.82
N GLU A 707 0.37 -14.20 -21.79
CA GLU A 707 -0.27 -15.21 -20.94
C GLU A 707 0.19 -16.65 -21.25
N ILE A 708 0.32 -17.49 -20.21
CA ILE A 708 0.44 -18.94 -20.37
C ILE A 708 -0.83 -19.67 -19.91
N MET A 709 -1.00 -20.90 -20.41
CA MET A 709 -2.05 -21.81 -19.98
C MET A 709 -1.76 -22.32 -18.57
N LEU A 710 -2.79 -22.47 -17.75
CA LEU A 710 -2.65 -23.04 -16.40
C LEU A 710 -2.12 -24.47 -16.45
N GLU A 711 -0.93 -24.68 -15.89
CA GLU A 711 -0.36 -25.99 -15.66
C GLU A 711 -1.14 -26.71 -14.54
N ARG A 712 -1.11 -28.05 -14.54
CA ARG A 712 -1.93 -28.85 -13.62
C ARG A 712 -1.13 -29.46 -12.47
N ASP A 713 0.14 -29.74 -12.75
CA ASP A 713 1.13 -30.44 -11.92
C ASP A 713 2.11 -29.48 -11.23
N THR A 714 2.03 -28.17 -11.51
CA THR A 714 2.70 -27.12 -10.74
C THR A 714 1.69 -26.30 -9.91
N PRO A 715 2.13 -25.64 -8.84
CA PRO A 715 1.28 -24.73 -8.07
C PRO A 715 0.75 -23.57 -8.92
N TYR A 716 -0.56 -23.34 -8.85
CA TYR A 716 -1.21 -22.15 -9.36
C TYR A 716 -1.48 -21.17 -8.20
N LEU A 717 -0.84 -20.01 -8.26
CA LEU A 717 -0.96 -18.91 -7.30
C LEU A 717 -1.90 -17.86 -7.87
N ASN A 718 -2.94 -17.49 -7.12
CA ASN A 718 -3.66 -16.25 -7.34
C ASN A 718 -3.59 -15.35 -6.10
N ASP A 719 -3.10 -14.14 -6.31
CA ASP A 719 -3.15 -13.05 -5.36
C ASP A 719 -3.91 -11.89 -5.98
N SER A 720 -4.99 -11.49 -5.33
CA SER A 720 -5.86 -10.44 -5.85
C SER A 720 -6.81 -9.88 -4.80
N GLY A 721 -7.06 -8.57 -4.89
CA GLY A 721 -7.83 -7.83 -3.91
C GLY A 721 -8.99 -7.01 -4.49
N GLY A 722 -10.02 -6.78 -3.68
CA GLY A 722 -11.22 -6.03 -4.05
C GLY A 722 -11.39 -4.75 -3.23
N GLN A 723 -11.65 -3.62 -3.89
CA GLN A 723 -12.11 -2.39 -3.24
C GLN A 723 -13.63 -2.40 -3.07
N TYR A 724 -14.11 -2.11 -1.86
CA TYR A 724 -15.52 -1.98 -1.54
C TYR A 724 -15.75 -0.71 -0.70
N LEU A 725 -16.93 -0.07 -0.80
CA LEU A 725 -17.24 1.19 -0.06
C LEU A 725 -17.01 1.14 1.47
N ASP A 726 -17.06 -0.08 2.01
CA ASP A 726 -16.95 -0.50 3.40
C ASP A 726 -15.61 -1.19 3.74
N GLY A 727 -14.69 -1.39 2.79
CA GLY A 727 -13.42 -2.07 3.09
C GLY A 727 -12.54 -2.38 1.88
N THR A 728 -11.24 -2.58 2.15
CA THR A 728 -10.25 -3.07 1.18
C THR A 728 -9.97 -4.54 1.47
N CYS A 729 -10.01 -5.39 0.43
CA CYS A 729 -9.69 -6.81 0.52
C CYS A 729 -8.38 -7.15 -0.17
N ASP A 730 -7.64 -8.09 0.42
CA ASP A 730 -6.31 -8.56 0.01
C ASP A 730 -6.18 -10.06 0.37
N THR A 731 -5.91 -10.94 -0.60
CA THR A 731 -5.91 -12.41 -0.40
C THR A 731 -5.22 -13.19 -1.52
N THR A 732 -4.02 -13.69 -1.22
CA THR A 732 -3.38 -14.80 -1.93
C THR A 732 -3.89 -16.18 -1.53
N ARG A 733 -4.20 -17.04 -2.51
CA ARG A 733 -4.23 -18.51 -2.37
C ARG A 733 -3.33 -19.16 -3.41
N THR A 734 -2.68 -20.25 -3.02
CA THR A 734 -2.02 -21.17 -3.94
C THR A 734 -2.71 -22.53 -3.88
N ILE A 735 -3.04 -23.10 -5.04
CA ILE A 735 -3.68 -24.41 -5.20
C ILE A 735 -2.88 -25.28 -6.18
N ILE A 736 -3.20 -26.57 -6.27
CA ILE A 736 -2.80 -27.45 -7.37
C ILE A 736 -4.01 -28.26 -7.87
N PHE A 737 -4.03 -28.60 -9.15
CA PHE A 737 -5.12 -29.37 -9.75
C PHE A 737 -4.85 -30.89 -9.63
N ASP A 738 -3.66 -31.33 -10.08
CA ASP A 738 -3.24 -32.73 -10.06
C ASP A 738 -2.32 -33.03 -8.84
N ARG A 739 -1.31 -33.90 -8.99
CA ARG A 739 -0.49 -34.39 -7.86
C ARG A 739 0.79 -33.55 -7.66
N PRO A 740 0.98 -32.92 -6.48
CA PRO A 740 2.19 -32.16 -6.18
C PRO A 740 3.41 -33.06 -5.95
N THR A 741 4.58 -32.53 -6.27
CA THR A 741 5.87 -33.18 -5.97
C THR A 741 6.21 -33.12 -4.47
N PRO A 742 7.10 -33.99 -3.95
CA PRO A 742 7.54 -33.94 -2.55
C PRO A 742 8.13 -32.58 -2.13
N GLU A 743 8.84 -31.91 -3.03
CA GLU A 743 9.44 -30.58 -2.78
C GLU A 743 8.36 -29.48 -2.65
N MET A 744 7.33 -29.52 -3.51
CA MET A 744 6.17 -28.62 -3.41
C MET A 744 5.41 -28.86 -2.10
N ILE A 745 5.22 -30.13 -1.71
CA ILE A 745 4.56 -30.50 -0.44
C ILE A 745 5.35 -29.97 0.76
N GLU A 746 6.67 -30.14 0.76
CA GLU A 746 7.54 -29.65 1.84
C GLU A 746 7.49 -28.12 1.96
N ALA A 747 7.72 -27.41 0.86
CA ALA A 747 7.68 -25.95 0.83
C ALA A 747 6.31 -25.40 1.24
N TYR A 748 5.20 -25.94 0.70
CA TYR A 748 3.85 -25.48 1.01
C TYR A 748 3.50 -25.73 2.48
N THR A 749 3.96 -26.86 3.02
CA THR A 749 3.80 -27.13 4.46
C THR A 749 4.57 -26.12 5.29
N ARG A 750 5.83 -25.78 4.95
CA ARG A 750 6.59 -24.75 5.71
C ARG A 750 5.98 -23.36 5.62
N VAL A 751 5.49 -22.95 4.45
CA VAL A 751 4.74 -21.70 4.29
C VAL A 751 3.49 -21.69 5.16
N LEU A 752 2.73 -22.79 5.18
CA LEU A 752 1.54 -22.93 6.02
C LEU A 752 1.88 -22.90 7.52
N GLN A 753 2.94 -23.60 7.96
CA GLN A 753 3.39 -23.55 9.37
C GLN A 753 3.76 -22.13 9.79
N GLY A 754 4.42 -21.37 8.89
CA GLY A 754 4.70 -19.94 9.11
C GLY A 754 3.43 -19.09 9.22
N HIS A 755 2.48 -19.27 8.31
CA HIS A 755 1.20 -18.55 8.31
C HIS A 755 0.39 -18.83 9.59
N ILE A 756 0.34 -20.09 10.04
CA ILE A 756 -0.34 -20.49 11.29
C ILE A 756 0.36 -19.84 12.49
N ALA A 757 1.69 -19.86 12.55
CA ALA A 757 2.46 -19.31 13.67
C ALA A 757 2.25 -17.80 13.88
N ILE A 758 1.86 -17.06 12.84
CA ILE A 758 1.40 -15.67 12.94
C ILE A 758 -0.09 -15.61 13.35
N ASP A 759 -0.98 -16.31 12.65
CA ASP A 759 -2.44 -16.24 12.90
C ASP A 759 -2.83 -16.65 14.33
N SER A 760 -2.12 -17.62 14.91
CA SER A 760 -2.31 -18.08 16.30
C SER A 760 -1.42 -17.38 17.33
N ALA A 761 -0.71 -16.31 16.97
CA ALA A 761 0.21 -15.64 17.89
C ALA A 761 -0.52 -14.91 19.02
N VAL A 762 -0.02 -15.07 20.25
CA VAL A 762 -0.42 -14.29 21.43
C VAL A 762 0.82 -13.63 22.01
N PHE A 763 0.76 -12.32 22.20
CA PHE A 763 1.92 -11.47 22.52
C PHE A 763 1.53 -10.32 23.46
N PRO A 764 2.45 -9.77 24.27
CA PRO A 764 2.14 -8.64 25.14
C PRO A 764 1.95 -7.34 24.35
N GLU A 765 1.20 -6.40 24.92
CA GLU A 765 1.09 -5.04 24.39
C GLU A 765 2.48 -4.37 24.24
N GLY A 766 2.63 -3.52 23.23
CA GLY A 766 3.90 -2.85 22.90
C GLY A 766 4.81 -3.64 21.94
N THR A 767 4.51 -4.91 21.63
CA THR A 767 5.27 -5.73 20.67
C THR A 767 5.15 -5.19 19.23
N PRO A 768 6.25 -4.81 18.56
CA PRO A 768 6.24 -4.45 17.13
C PRO A 768 6.09 -5.65 16.20
N GLY A 769 5.46 -5.45 15.03
CA GLY A 769 5.29 -6.51 14.04
C GLY A 769 6.61 -7.17 13.60
N LYS A 770 7.68 -6.38 13.52
CA LYS A 770 9.06 -6.84 13.25
C LYS A 770 9.63 -7.85 14.25
N GLN A 771 9.10 -7.94 15.48
CA GLN A 771 9.48 -9.00 16.43
C GLN A 771 8.72 -10.32 16.18
N LEU A 772 7.62 -10.28 15.42
CA LEU A 772 6.78 -11.44 15.09
C LEU A 772 7.12 -12.05 13.71
N ASP A 773 7.70 -11.29 12.78
CA ASP A 773 8.08 -11.74 11.42
C ASP A 773 8.91 -13.05 11.40
N VAL A 774 9.76 -13.26 12.42
CA VAL A 774 10.53 -14.50 12.60
C VAL A 774 9.65 -15.76 12.75
N LEU A 775 8.43 -15.64 13.28
CA LEU A 775 7.51 -16.76 13.46
C LEU A 775 7.12 -17.39 12.11
N ALA A 776 6.86 -16.54 11.11
CA ALA A 776 6.54 -16.98 9.76
C ALA A 776 7.74 -17.64 9.04
N ARG A 777 8.94 -17.14 9.30
CA ARG A 777 10.18 -17.63 8.64
C ARG A 777 10.77 -18.88 9.28
N LYS A 778 10.58 -19.08 10.58
CA LYS A 778 11.18 -20.16 11.38
C LYS A 778 11.05 -21.55 10.75
N ALA A 779 9.90 -21.84 10.15
CA ALA A 779 9.61 -23.13 9.51
C ALA A 779 10.46 -23.34 8.24
N LEU A 780 10.59 -22.32 7.40
CA LEU A 780 11.40 -22.33 6.17
C LEU A 780 12.91 -22.31 6.49
N TRP A 781 13.35 -21.45 7.41
CA TRP A 781 14.75 -21.28 7.80
C TRP A 781 15.39 -22.56 8.33
N LYS A 782 14.61 -23.41 9.01
CA LYS A 782 15.07 -24.72 9.53
C LYS A 782 15.66 -25.60 8.42
N ASP A 783 15.06 -25.53 7.23
CA ASP A 783 15.42 -26.37 6.08
C ASP A 783 16.16 -25.55 4.99
N GLY A 784 16.68 -24.37 5.35
CA GLY A 784 17.49 -23.51 4.47
C GLY A 784 16.71 -22.63 3.49
N LEU A 785 15.38 -22.60 3.58
CA LEU A 785 14.49 -21.85 2.67
C LEU A 785 14.16 -20.45 3.22
N ASN A 786 13.81 -19.49 2.36
CA ASN A 786 13.36 -18.13 2.76
C ASN A 786 12.55 -17.45 1.65
N TYR A 787 11.90 -16.32 1.97
CA TYR A 787 11.27 -15.38 1.02
C TYR A 787 11.81 -13.95 1.22
N MET A 788 11.90 -13.18 0.12
CA MET A 788 12.60 -11.89 0.09
C MET A 788 11.65 -10.66 0.16
N HIS A 789 10.45 -10.84 0.72
CA HIS A 789 9.52 -9.77 1.09
C HIS A 789 9.19 -9.85 2.59
N GLY A 790 8.45 -8.86 3.11
CA GLY A 790 7.95 -8.88 4.49
C GLY A 790 6.88 -9.95 4.71
N THR A 791 6.57 -10.28 5.97
CA THR A 791 5.47 -11.20 6.31
C THR A 791 4.08 -10.56 6.19
N GLY A 792 4.02 -9.24 5.96
CA GLY A 792 2.77 -8.51 5.74
C GLY A 792 2.85 -7.03 6.12
N HIS A 793 1.87 -6.28 5.64
CA HIS A 793 1.73 -4.83 5.74
C HIS A 793 0.38 -4.46 6.36
N GLY A 794 0.26 -3.25 6.91
CA GLY A 794 -1.06 -2.69 7.19
C GLY A 794 -1.84 -2.44 5.89
N PHE A 795 -3.16 -2.35 5.99
CA PHE A 795 -4.05 -1.97 4.89
C PHE A 795 -5.16 -1.02 5.36
N GLY A 796 -5.67 -0.18 4.46
CA GLY A 796 -6.65 0.87 4.79
C GLY A 796 -8.12 0.44 4.68
N SER A 797 -9.03 1.27 5.22
CA SER A 797 -10.49 1.07 5.06
C SER A 797 -11.00 1.81 3.81
N PHE A 798 -11.25 1.06 2.73
CA PHE A 798 -11.55 1.59 1.39
C PHE A 798 -10.52 2.65 0.98
N LEU A 799 -9.24 2.29 1.10
CA LEU A 799 -8.06 3.13 0.87
C LEU A 799 -6.96 2.25 0.24
N ASN A 800 -5.71 2.71 0.25
CA ASN A 800 -4.55 1.94 -0.19
C ASN A 800 -4.51 0.56 0.46
N VAL A 801 -4.16 -0.44 -0.35
CA VAL A 801 -3.91 -1.82 0.10
C VAL A 801 -2.64 -1.89 0.96
N HIS A 802 -1.59 -1.17 0.59
CA HIS A 802 -0.42 -0.97 1.46
C HIS A 802 -0.63 0.31 2.30
N GLU A 803 -0.73 0.15 3.62
CA GLU A 803 -0.91 1.25 4.57
C GLU A 803 0.03 1.12 5.77
N GLY A 804 0.94 2.08 5.92
CA GLY A 804 1.73 2.28 7.13
C GLY A 804 0.98 3.03 8.26
N PRO A 805 1.57 3.11 9.47
CA PRO A 805 3.00 2.87 9.73
C PRO A 805 3.34 1.51 10.36
N HIS A 806 2.35 0.67 10.69
CA HIS A 806 2.56 -0.69 11.22
C HIS A 806 2.72 -1.73 10.09
N GLY A 807 3.34 -2.86 10.42
CA GLY A 807 3.63 -3.95 9.49
C GLY A 807 4.66 -4.93 10.08
N PHE A 808 4.84 -6.09 9.46
CA PHE A 808 5.82 -7.09 9.93
C PHE A 808 7.28 -6.69 9.63
N SER A 809 7.52 -5.61 8.88
CA SER A 809 8.83 -4.96 8.76
C SER A 809 9.04 -3.77 9.70
N SER A 810 8.01 -3.36 10.46
CA SER A 810 7.98 -2.10 11.20
C SER A 810 8.32 -2.23 12.69
N ASP A 811 9.07 -1.26 13.21
CA ASP A 811 9.33 -1.06 14.65
C ASP A 811 8.13 -0.43 15.40
N VAL A 812 7.03 -0.13 14.72
CA VAL A 812 5.77 0.33 15.34
C VAL A 812 5.08 -0.83 16.08
N ALA A 813 4.77 -0.61 17.35
CA ALA A 813 4.00 -1.52 18.19
C ALA A 813 2.62 -1.84 17.59
N LEU A 814 2.21 -3.11 17.65
CA LEU A 814 0.84 -3.51 17.32
C LEU A 814 -0.10 -3.17 18.49
N VAL A 815 -1.24 -2.57 18.17
CA VAL A 815 -2.29 -2.19 19.13
C VAL A 815 -3.67 -2.64 18.62
N PRO A 816 -4.68 -2.83 19.50
CA PRO A 816 -6.03 -3.19 19.08
C PRO A 816 -6.60 -2.25 18.00
N GLY A 817 -7.22 -2.83 16.97
CA GLY A 817 -7.76 -2.08 15.83
C GLY A 817 -6.77 -1.85 14.68
N HIS A 818 -5.48 -2.18 14.82
CA HIS A 818 -4.63 -2.39 13.64
C HIS A 818 -5.15 -3.56 12.80
N VAL A 819 -5.09 -3.40 11.47
CA VAL A 819 -5.37 -4.48 10.51
C VAL A 819 -4.16 -4.68 9.61
N ILE A 820 -3.78 -5.93 9.34
CA ILE A 820 -2.48 -6.32 8.77
C ILE A 820 -2.60 -7.61 7.96
N THR A 821 -1.89 -7.75 6.83
CA THR A 821 -1.78 -9.02 6.08
C THR A 821 -0.81 -9.99 6.76
N ASN A 822 -0.97 -11.29 6.50
CA ASN A 822 -0.11 -12.38 6.97
C ASN A 822 0.14 -13.29 5.77
N GLU A 823 1.20 -13.02 5.01
CA GLU A 823 1.43 -13.41 3.61
C GLU A 823 2.73 -14.21 3.34
N PRO A 824 3.20 -15.13 4.22
CA PRO A 824 4.43 -15.87 3.93
C PRO A 824 4.32 -16.67 2.62
N GLY A 825 5.49 -16.88 2.00
CA GLY A 825 5.61 -17.61 0.74
C GLY A 825 6.96 -18.26 0.54
N PHE A 826 7.14 -18.89 -0.61
CA PHE A 826 8.40 -19.45 -1.09
C PHE A 826 8.40 -19.49 -2.62
N TYR A 827 9.55 -19.18 -3.23
CA TYR A 827 9.65 -18.97 -4.68
C TYR A 827 10.90 -19.68 -5.23
N LYS A 828 10.70 -20.80 -5.92
CA LYS A 828 11.75 -21.54 -6.60
C LYS A 828 11.90 -20.98 -8.03
N ALA A 829 12.84 -20.06 -8.19
CA ALA A 829 13.10 -19.35 -9.44
C ALA A 829 13.12 -20.29 -10.66
N ASN A 830 12.44 -19.88 -11.74
CA ASN A 830 12.26 -20.62 -12.99
C ASN A 830 11.52 -21.98 -12.87
N HIS A 831 10.86 -22.27 -11.74
CA HIS A 831 10.12 -23.53 -11.55
C HIS A 831 8.68 -23.30 -11.06
N TRP A 832 8.52 -22.71 -9.87
CA TRP A 832 7.22 -22.47 -9.22
C TRP A 832 7.37 -21.62 -7.96
N GLY A 833 6.26 -21.07 -7.48
CA GLY A 833 6.20 -20.41 -6.19
C GLY A 833 4.81 -20.50 -5.56
N MET A 834 4.72 -20.02 -4.34
CA MET A 834 3.57 -20.21 -3.46
C MET A 834 3.54 -19.15 -2.38
N ARG A 835 2.35 -18.68 -2.05
CA ARG A 835 2.07 -17.75 -0.95
C ARG A 835 0.71 -18.10 -0.33
N ILE A 836 0.60 -17.97 0.99
CA ILE A 836 -0.65 -18.20 1.73
C ILE A 836 -0.92 -16.98 2.58
N GLU A 837 -1.99 -16.26 2.24
CA GLU A 837 -2.26 -14.96 2.82
C GLU A 837 -3.58 -14.89 3.57
N SER A 838 -3.65 -14.08 4.63
CA SER A 838 -4.94 -13.63 5.15
C SER A 838 -4.79 -12.30 5.87
N ALA A 839 -5.80 -11.45 5.73
CA ALA A 839 -5.95 -10.26 6.52
C ALA A 839 -6.38 -10.59 7.95
N LEU A 840 -5.66 -10.01 8.91
CA LEU A 840 -5.87 -10.12 10.35
C LEU A 840 -6.23 -8.75 10.93
N PHE A 841 -6.98 -8.72 12.02
CA PHE A 841 -7.02 -7.56 12.92
C PHE A 841 -6.48 -7.91 14.30
N VAL A 842 -5.78 -6.95 14.91
CA VAL A 842 -5.23 -7.06 16.26
C VAL A 842 -6.35 -6.79 17.27
N LYS A 843 -6.48 -7.67 18.26
CA LYS A 843 -7.43 -7.53 19.37
C LYS A 843 -6.79 -7.90 20.70
N ARG A 844 -7.44 -7.51 21.80
CA ARG A 844 -7.11 -8.04 23.14
C ARG A 844 -7.57 -9.49 23.25
N VAL A 845 -6.81 -10.30 23.98
CA VAL A 845 -7.11 -11.73 24.23
C VAL A 845 -6.89 -12.06 25.71
N THR A 846 -7.72 -12.94 26.27
CA THR A 846 -7.58 -13.41 27.65
C THR A 846 -6.58 -14.55 27.72
N THR A 847 -5.51 -14.39 28.50
CA THR A 847 -4.52 -15.42 28.80
C THR A 847 -4.84 -16.16 30.10
N LYS A 848 -4.14 -17.27 30.37
CA LYS A 848 -4.27 -18.00 31.65
C LYS A 848 -3.62 -17.27 32.83
N HIS A 849 -2.67 -16.37 32.55
CA HIS A 849 -1.84 -15.66 33.52
C HIS A 849 -1.49 -14.26 33.00
N GLU A 850 -1.35 -13.29 33.90
CA GLU A 850 -1.10 -11.86 33.60
C GLU A 850 0.28 -11.42 34.14
N PHE A 851 1.35 -12.07 33.68
CA PHE A 851 2.71 -11.73 34.12
C PHE A 851 3.25 -10.49 33.39
N ASN A 852 3.76 -9.51 34.15
CA ASN A 852 4.31 -8.24 33.65
C ASN A 852 3.34 -7.41 32.78
N GLY A 853 2.02 -7.65 32.90
CA GLY A 853 0.99 -6.92 32.18
C GLY A 853 -0.32 -7.72 32.07
N HIS A 854 -1.45 -7.00 32.14
CA HIS A 854 -2.79 -7.56 31.96
C HIS A 854 -3.29 -7.46 30.51
N ILE A 855 -2.65 -6.65 29.66
CA ILE A 855 -3.03 -6.48 28.25
C ILE A 855 -2.20 -7.42 27.37
N TRP A 856 -2.83 -8.51 26.98
CA TRP A 856 -2.34 -9.44 25.97
C TRP A 856 -3.10 -9.26 24.67
N LEU A 857 -2.37 -9.37 23.56
CA LEU A 857 -2.85 -9.16 22.21
C LEU A 857 -2.74 -10.45 21.40
N GLY A 858 -3.59 -10.55 20.38
CA GLY A 858 -3.58 -11.61 19.39
C GLY A 858 -4.39 -11.19 18.17
N PHE A 859 -4.57 -12.09 17.22
CA PHE A 859 -5.23 -11.80 15.96
C PHE A 859 -6.66 -12.37 15.87
N GLU A 860 -7.47 -11.79 14.99
CA GLU A 860 -8.69 -12.38 14.44
C GLU A 860 -8.70 -12.20 12.92
N ARG A 861 -8.98 -13.28 12.19
CA ARG A 861 -8.81 -13.36 10.74
C ARG A 861 -10.07 -12.99 9.97
N LEU A 862 -9.94 -11.95 9.16
CA LEU A 862 -10.99 -11.43 8.29
C LEU A 862 -11.18 -12.31 7.06
N THR A 863 -10.09 -12.68 6.36
CA THR A 863 -10.14 -13.48 5.13
C THR A 863 -10.94 -14.77 5.30
N CYS A 864 -11.97 -14.93 4.47
CA CYS A 864 -12.90 -16.06 4.50
C CYS A 864 -12.77 -16.87 3.20
N VAL A 865 -11.63 -17.54 3.01
CA VAL A 865 -11.34 -18.42 1.87
C VAL A 865 -10.63 -19.68 2.38
N PRO A 866 -11.08 -20.91 2.05
CA PRO A 866 -10.39 -22.15 2.45
C PRO A 866 -8.94 -22.19 2.00
N ILE A 867 -8.12 -23.00 2.68
CA ILE A 867 -6.75 -23.33 2.27
C ILE A 867 -6.76 -24.78 1.76
N GLN A 868 -6.28 -25.01 0.54
CA GLN A 868 -6.34 -26.35 -0.09
C GLN A 868 -5.40 -27.32 0.64
N THR A 869 -5.90 -28.52 0.97
CA THR A 869 -5.15 -29.51 1.77
C THR A 869 -4.26 -30.44 0.94
N LYS A 870 -4.47 -30.55 -0.39
CA LYS A 870 -3.75 -31.48 -1.29
C LYS A 870 -2.22 -31.37 -1.19
N MET A 871 -1.67 -30.17 -0.95
CA MET A 871 -0.22 -29.92 -0.83
C MET A 871 0.34 -30.02 0.60
N VAL A 872 -0.45 -30.40 1.61
CA VAL A 872 -0.01 -30.36 3.02
C VAL A 872 0.52 -31.72 3.50
N ASN A 873 1.76 -31.76 3.97
CA ASN A 873 2.28 -32.93 4.68
C ASN A 873 1.67 -32.99 6.09
N ALA A 874 0.63 -33.81 6.23
CA ALA A 874 -0.02 -34.03 7.53
C ALA A 874 0.97 -34.48 8.61
N ASP A 875 1.94 -35.35 8.32
CA ASP A 875 2.83 -35.89 9.35
C ASP A 875 3.90 -34.88 9.82
N ALA A 876 4.10 -33.79 9.08
CA ALA A 876 4.95 -32.66 9.50
C ALA A 876 4.21 -31.60 10.36
N LEU A 877 2.87 -31.62 10.41
CA LEU A 877 2.09 -30.72 11.25
C LEU A 877 1.85 -31.30 12.66
N SER A 878 1.95 -30.44 13.67
CA SER A 878 1.49 -30.69 15.03
C SER A 878 -0.03 -30.90 15.11
N LYS A 879 -0.53 -31.32 16.28
CA LYS A 879 -1.97 -31.47 16.52
C LYS A 879 -2.73 -30.14 16.38
N ASP A 880 -2.13 -29.06 16.86
CA ASP A 880 -2.78 -27.76 16.92
C ASP A 880 -2.81 -27.08 15.55
N GLU A 881 -1.75 -27.22 14.74
CA GLU A 881 -1.73 -26.78 13.33
C GLU A 881 -2.76 -27.55 12.48
N LYS A 882 -2.90 -28.88 12.70
CA LYS A 882 -3.94 -29.70 12.05
C LYS A 882 -5.35 -29.24 12.43
N GLN A 883 -5.57 -28.96 13.71
CA GLN A 883 -6.86 -28.54 14.22
C GLN A 883 -7.24 -27.14 13.69
N TRP A 884 -6.31 -26.19 13.74
CA TRP A 884 -6.43 -24.85 13.15
C TRP A 884 -6.82 -24.89 11.67
N LEU A 885 -6.24 -25.81 10.88
CA LEU A 885 -6.54 -25.90 9.44
C LEU A 885 -7.97 -26.40 9.18
N LYS A 886 -8.39 -27.43 9.93
CA LYS A 886 -9.76 -27.94 9.87
C LYS A 886 -10.78 -26.92 10.38
N ASP A 887 -10.45 -26.18 11.43
CA ASP A 887 -11.32 -25.13 11.99
C ASP A 887 -11.43 -23.91 11.06
N HIS A 888 -10.34 -23.48 10.40
CA HIS A 888 -10.40 -22.42 9.39
C HIS A 888 -11.26 -22.79 8.18
N ASN A 889 -11.02 -23.97 7.59
CA ASN A 889 -11.80 -24.39 6.42
C ASN A 889 -13.28 -24.62 6.79
N ARG A 890 -13.58 -25.17 7.98
CA ARG A 890 -14.96 -25.30 8.46
C ARG A 890 -15.62 -23.94 8.73
N ARG A 891 -14.92 -22.98 9.35
CA ARG A 891 -15.40 -21.59 9.51
C ARG A 891 -15.74 -20.96 8.16
N CYS A 892 -14.94 -21.21 7.12
CA CYS A 892 -15.25 -20.72 5.78
C CYS A 892 -16.54 -21.33 5.22
N LEU A 893 -16.82 -22.61 5.47
CA LEU A 893 -18.12 -23.21 5.15
C LEU A 893 -19.26 -22.56 5.94
N GLU A 894 -19.14 -22.50 7.27
CA GLU A 894 -20.15 -21.96 8.19
C GLU A 894 -20.56 -20.52 7.83
N VAL A 895 -19.60 -19.66 7.47
CA VAL A 895 -19.81 -18.24 7.15
C VAL A 895 -20.32 -18.03 5.71
N LEU A 896 -19.85 -18.80 4.73
CA LEU A 896 -20.18 -18.57 3.31
C LEU A 896 -21.40 -19.36 2.82
N GLU A 897 -21.74 -20.50 3.43
CA GLU A 897 -22.90 -21.32 3.00
C GLU A 897 -24.20 -20.51 2.81
N PRO A 898 -24.60 -19.60 3.70
CA PRO A 898 -25.80 -18.78 3.53
C PRO A 898 -25.84 -17.98 2.20
N TYR A 899 -24.68 -17.56 1.68
CA TYR A 899 -24.52 -16.76 0.46
C TYR A 899 -24.28 -17.61 -0.81
N LEU A 900 -24.12 -18.92 -0.65
CA LEU A 900 -23.82 -19.87 -1.73
C LEU A 900 -24.95 -20.86 -2.00
N ARG A 901 -26.07 -20.82 -1.25
CA ARG A 901 -27.23 -21.73 -1.41
C ARG A 901 -27.77 -21.82 -2.84
N GLU A 902 -27.67 -20.74 -3.61
CA GLU A 902 -28.15 -20.66 -4.99
C GLU A 902 -27.09 -21.15 -6.02
N ASP A 903 -25.79 -21.02 -5.73
CA ASP A 903 -24.71 -21.61 -6.55
C ASP A 903 -24.36 -23.00 -5.98
N LYS A 904 -25.14 -24.00 -6.39
CA LYS A 904 -24.95 -25.40 -5.99
C LYS A 904 -23.53 -25.92 -6.23
N ARG A 905 -22.85 -25.49 -7.31
CA ARG A 905 -21.47 -25.90 -7.61
C ARG A 905 -20.52 -25.34 -6.57
N ALA A 906 -20.58 -24.03 -6.30
CA ALA A 906 -19.75 -23.38 -5.29
C ALA A 906 -20.00 -23.95 -3.87
N LEU A 907 -21.25 -24.25 -3.52
CA LEU A 907 -21.58 -24.85 -2.23
C LEU A 907 -21.08 -26.29 -2.08
N MET A 908 -21.19 -27.13 -3.13
CA MET A 908 -20.66 -28.50 -3.11
C MET A 908 -19.13 -28.50 -3.01
N TRP A 909 -18.46 -27.68 -3.83
CA TRP A 909 -17.01 -27.50 -3.78
C TRP A 909 -16.54 -27.06 -2.39
N LEU A 910 -17.20 -26.07 -1.79
CA LEU A 910 -16.87 -25.56 -0.46
C LEU A 910 -17.07 -26.63 0.63
N LYS A 911 -18.14 -27.43 0.55
CA LYS A 911 -18.37 -28.55 1.48
C LYS A 911 -17.32 -29.64 1.34
N ARG A 912 -16.88 -29.93 0.12
CA ARG A 912 -15.77 -30.88 -0.15
C ARG A 912 -14.47 -30.36 0.47
N GLU A 913 -14.01 -29.15 0.16
CA GLU A 913 -12.74 -28.61 0.69
C GLU A 913 -12.78 -28.28 2.21
N ALA A 914 -13.96 -28.10 2.80
CA ALA A 914 -14.13 -27.99 4.24
C ALA A 914 -14.15 -29.33 5.00
N SER A 915 -14.40 -30.44 4.30
CA SER A 915 -14.40 -31.80 4.86
C SER A 915 -13.21 -32.67 4.43
N ARG A 916 -12.47 -32.27 3.39
CA ARG A 916 -11.28 -32.97 2.87
C ARG A 916 -10.24 -33.14 3.98
N ASP A 917 -9.66 -34.34 4.05
CA ASP A 917 -8.56 -34.62 4.97
C ASP A 917 -7.26 -33.90 4.57
N ILE A 918 -6.27 -33.92 5.48
CA ILE A 918 -5.01 -33.19 5.30
C ILE A 918 -4.03 -34.02 4.47
N GLY A 919 -3.55 -33.44 3.36
CA GLY A 919 -2.67 -34.10 2.39
C GLY A 919 -3.41 -34.85 1.29
N LEU A 920 -2.67 -35.62 0.51
CA LEU A 920 -3.23 -36.48 -0.54
C LEU A 920 -3.96 -37.69 0.04
N ALA A 921 -5.08 -38.08 -0.60
CA ALA A 921 -5.81 -39.29 -0.25
C ALA A 921 -4.88 -40.53 -0.27
N LYS A 922 -4.81 -41.24 0.86
CA LYS A 922 -3.99 -42.44 0.99
C LYS A 922 -4.57 -43.56 0.10
N PRO A 923 -3.77 -44.25 -0.73
CA PRO A 923 -4.25 -45.36 -1.56
C PRO A 923 -4.97 -46.40 -0.71
N LEU A 924 -6.25 -46.64 -0.99
CA LEU A 924 -7.05 -47.67 -0.33
C LEU A 924 -6.53 -49.09 -0.62
N VAL A 925 -5.83 -49.27 -1.74
CA VAL A 925 -5.13 -50.51 -2.11
C VAL A 925 -3.78 -50.15 -2.76
N LYS A 926 -2.72 -50.96 -2.54
CA LYS A 926 -1.46 -50.85 -3.30
C LYS A 926 -1.74 -50.88 -4.81
N GLY A 927 -1.56 -49.74 -5.47
CA GLY A 927 -1.71 -49.60 -6.92
C GLY A 927 -2.86 -48.68 -7.38
N LEU A 928 -3.89 -48.44 -6.55
CA LEU A 928 -4.95 -47.47 -6.86
C LEU A 928 -5.10 -46.42 -5.75
N ALA A 929 -4.77 -45.17 -6.09
CA ALA A 929 -5.14 -43.97 -5.36
C ALA A 929 -6.08 -43.13 -6.23
N VAL A 930 -7.36 -43.52 -6.26
CA VAL A 930 -8.43 -42.66 -6.79
C VAL A 930 -8.67 -41.56 -5.76
N ASP A 931 -8.24 -40.35 -6.09
CA ASP A 931 -8.72 -39.14 -5.42
C ASP A 931 -10.10 -38.85 -6.04
N TRP A 932 -11.17 -39.01 -5.26
CA TRP A 932 -12.53 -38.76 -5.73
C TRP A 932 -12.84 -37.27 -5.56
N ASP A 933 -12.53 -36.48 -6.59
CA ASP A 933 -12.83 -35.04 -6.67
C ASP A 933 -14.32 -34.76 -6.98
#